data_AF-A0A1V5QD38-F1
#
_entry.id   AF-A0A1V5QD38-F1
#
_cell.length_a   1.000
_cell.length_b   1.000
_cell.length_c   1.000
_cell.angle_alpha   90.00
_cell.angle_beta   90.00
_cell.angle_gamma   90.00
#
_symmetry.space_group_name_H-M   'P 1'
#
loop_
_entity.id
_entity.type
_entity.pdbx_description
1 polymer ?
#
loop_
_entity_poly.entity_id
_entity_poly.type
_entity_poly.pdbx_seq_one_letter_code
_entity_poly.pdbx_strand_id
1 'polypeptide(L)'
;MNSFQAIITIGLLVTATTGLVVYITNSRRAANRFFFFLSFVLTGWFACLGAGSMAATPERMAFWIRQSSLVAALIPSAFALLLLSIVHRNDPFLRTFVRARRWLLCYATIAVLCQTDFFLQSAHAPLPPRIVPVPEYGPGFLLYAGYFLGTFFVLATRFLRFFRTLTGMDRTELQFMLLGACAGMGTGITFLLLPVLTDNSDAVQFLPFSALVLNTVLAYGIATRRVMDVSVMLRRATAYALLAAYLTLLYLGVWFLATYAFGRVWPNPDPIARVLATVAVALSLVPANGLLQRVANRLFVNVQELDAKATLQRAHEILTSIGTLDSVLGDFSRLVAKAMGTDRIVVLLGDQQDFVQAYPPVHDAPLRLEARDGIIEVLQQHHEPLVPDFVQRVERSQRINDAAKRLQAMSIAAAVGIYSKSRLDGMLLLGPRLSGRIYAAAEQETLDLLCRQLAVALENAKLYTQLQDSKIYHEILLDNLVSGVAAATADGRISVFNREAQRITRLSAADVMGRPIRVLPEPLARTLELTLERQLGVRDQEMIISRETDEDTPVRVGSSVFHGHRGRLLGALVVFHDVDALRRLEMQVRRTDRLASVGTLAAGMAHEIKNPLVTVKTFTQLLPERYDDPDFRDTFSSLIGQEVKRIDTIVSQLLGFSRPAKPKLAPGSLHEVLDASLNLVAQQLRQNGIRLERNYGADTDLVQLDADQLNQAFINLLLNAIEAMSGGGCLTVETRLARPDTYRAAWQNGDALPRIRVTIRDTGEGIPHENLARIFDPFFTTKTQGTGLGLSVAHGIIQEHGGTIDVESEASQGTSFLITFPLAGKEAAV
;
A
#
# COMPACT_ATOMS: atom_id res chain seq x y z
N MET A 1 61.81 37.69 27.85
CA MET A 1 60.50 37.43 28.49
C MET A 1 60.69 36.24 29.41
N ASN A 2 60.56 36.42 30.73
CA ASN A 2 60.79 35.35 31.70
C ASN A 2 59.66 34.31 31.63
N SER A 3 59.92 33.06 32.04
CA SER A 3 58.95 31.94 31.97
C SER A 3 57.60 32.26 32.61
N PHE A 4 57.58 33.05 33.70
CA PHE A 4 56.36 33.54 34.34
C PHE A 4 55.52 34.48 33.44
N GLN A 5 56.17 35.44 32.77
CA GLN A 5 55.51 36.37 31.85
C GLN A 5 54.98 35.65 30.60
N ALA A 6 55.69 34.62 30.14
CA ALA A 6 55.21 33.77 29.05
C ALA A 6 53.92 33.03 29.42
N ILE A 7 53.81 32.51 30.65
CA ILE A 7 52.59 31.82 31.11
C ILE A 7 51.42 32.78 31.25
N ILE A 8 51.65 33.99 31.75
CA ILE A 8 50.58 35.00 31.90
C ILE A 8 50.07 35.45 30.53
N THR A 9 50.97 35.72 29.59
CA THR A 9 50.59 36.14 28.23
C THR A 9 49.85 35.03 27.48
N ILE A 10 50.32 33.78 27.56
CA ILE A 10 49.60 32.60 27.04
C ILE A 10 48.25 32.45 27.73
N GLY A 11 48.21 32.56 29.06
CA GLY A 11 46.99 32.43 29.86
C GLY A 11 45.94 33.47 29.48
N LEU A 12 46.34 34.73 29.30
CA LEU A 12 45.48 35.83 28.87
C LEU A 12 44.90 35.56 27.47
N LEU A 13 45.74 35.17 26.51
CA LEU A 13 45.32 34.89 25.14
C LEU A 13 44.40 33.68 25.07
N VAL A 14 44.74 32.57 25.72
CA VAL A 14 43.93 31.34 25.69
C VAL A 14 42.61 31.53 26.41
N THR A 15 42.57 32.16 27.59
CA THR A 15 41.31 32.37 28.31
C THR A 15 40.36 33.30 27.56
N ALA A 16 40.87 34.39 26.97
CA ALA A 16 40.07 35.31 26.17
C ALA A 16 39.53 34.65 24.89
N THR A 17 40.39 33.94 24.14
CA THR A 17 40.01 33.29 22.88
C THR A 17 39.01 32.16 23.11
N THR A 18 39.26 31.26 24.08
CA THR A 18 38.34 30.16 24.39
C THR A 18 36.98 30.65 24.87
N GLY A 19 36.95 31.68 25.73
CA GLY A 19 35.71 32.31 26.16
C GLY A 19 34.90 32.85 24.98
N LEU A 20 35.55 33.61 24.09
CA LEU A 20 34.91 34.19 22.91
C LEU A 20 34.39 33.13 21.93
N VAL A 21 35.19 32.10 21.65
CA VAL A 21 34.80 30.98 20.77
C VAL A 21 33.57 30.27 21.29
N VAL A 22 33.53 29.94 22.59
CA VAL A 22 32.37 29.28 23.22
C VAL A 22 31.13 30.19 23.16
N TYR A 23 31.29 31.50 23.38
CA TYR A 23 30.19 32.46 23.28
C TYR A 23 29.59 32.54 21.86
N ILE A 24 30.45 32.67 20.84
CA ILE A 24 30.03 32.75 19.43
C ILE A 24 29.34 31.45 19.00
N THR A 25 29.78 30.31 19.53
CA THR A 25 29.22 29.00 19.20
C THR A 25 27.73 28.90 19.55
N ASN A 26 27.26 29.51 20.66
CA ASN A 26 25.82 29.61 20.97
C ASN A 26 25.53 30.69 22.04
N SER A 27 25.36 31.95 21.62
CA SER A 27 25.18 33.09 22.53
C SER A 27 23.84 33.12 23.28
N ARG A 28 22.81 32.43 22.78
CA ARG A 28 21.50 32.36 23.46
C ARG A 28 21.53 31.47 24.69
N ARG A 29 22.40 30.45 24.69
CA ARG A 29 22.54 29.51 25.80
C ARG A 29 23.10 30.19 27.04
N ALA A 30 22.44 30.02 28.18
CA ALA A 30 22.90 30.59 29.46
C ALA A 30 24.29 30.07 29.85
N ALA A 31 24.56 28.76 29.69
CA ALA A 31 25.86 28.16 29.99
C ALA A 31 27.02 28.79 29.20
N ASN A 32 26.86 29.08 27.91
CA ASN A 32 27.90 29.72 27.10
C ASN A 32 28.16 31.16 27.56
N ARG A 33 27.12 31.89 27.98
CA ARG A 33 27.24 33.24 28.54
C ARG A 33 27.95 33.26 29.89
N PHE A 34 27.59 32.34 30.78
CA PHE A 34 28.24 32.23 32.09
C PHE A 34 29.66 31.65 32.00
N PHE A 35 29.95 30.81 31.00
CA PHE A 35 31.30 30.37 30.71
C PHE A 35 32.15 31.53 30.20
N PHE A 36 31.63 32.33 29.25
CA PHE A 36 32.29 33.55 28.81
C PHE A 36 32.58 34.50 29.97
N PHE A 37 31.62 34.67 30.90
CA PHE A 37 31.83 35.45 32.12
C PHE A 37 32.95 34.87 33.00
N LEU A 38 32.98 33.55 33.22
CA LEU A 38 34.06 32.87 33.97
C LEU A 38 35.42 33.06 33.28
N SER A 39 35.51 32.86 31.97
CA SER A 39 36.73 33.07 31.19
C SER A 39 37.18 34.52 31.24
N PHE A 40 36.26 35.49 31.16
CA PHE A 40 36.55 36.92 31.30
C PHE A 40 37.14 37.26 32.67
N VAL A 41 36.58 36.70 33.75
CA VAL A 41 37.13 36.84 35.11
C VAL A 41 38.55 36.26 35.19
N LEU A 42 38.80 35.09 34.59
CA LEU A 42 40.14 34.50 34.54
C LEU A 42 41.12 35.34 33.72
N THR A 43 40.70 35.89 32.57
CA THR A 43 41.52 36.82 31.78
C THR A 43 41.89 38.06 32.58
N GLY A 44 40.92 38.66 33.31
CA GLY A 44 41.17 39.79 34.19
C GLY A 44 42.15 39.46 35.31
N TRP A 45 42.07 38.25 35.87
CA TRP A 45 43.00 37.78 36.90
C TRP A 45 44.44 37.65 36.36
N PHE A 46 44.62 37.03 35.18
CA PHE A 46 45.92 36.96 34.50
C PHE A 46 46.48 38.35 34.19
N ALA A 47 45.63 39.29 33.73
CA ALA A 47 46.05 40.67 33.48
C ALA A 47 46.55 41.37 34.76
N CYS A 48 45.86 41.18 35.89
CA CYS A 48 46.30 41.74 37.18
C CYS A 48 47.63 41.15 37.66
N LEU A 49 47.83 39.83 37.48
CA LEU A 49 49.11 39.18 37.82
C LEU A 49 50.27 39.68 36.92
N GLY A 50 50.00 39.89 35.62
CA GLY A 50 50.96 40.45 34.67
C GLY A 50 51.35 41.88 35.07
N ALA A 51 50.35 42.73 35.33
CA ALA A 51 50.59 44.10 35.75
C ALA A 51 51.33 44.19 37.09
N GLY A 52 51.02 43.30 38.05
CA GLY A 52 51.69 43.24 39.35
C GLY A 52 53.16 42.83 39.24
N SER A 53 53.50 41.91 38.34
CA SER A 53 54.89 41.50 38.11
C SER A 53 55.73 42.49 37.30
N MET A 54 55.10 43.48 36.66
CA MET A 54 55.79 44.59 35.97
C MET A 54 55.87 45.87 36.82
N ALA A 55 55.25 45.90 38.00
CA ALA A 55 55.23 47.08 38.86
C ALA A 55 56.61 47.31 39.50
N ALA A 56 57.11 48.55 39.47
CA ALA A 56 58.44 48.89 39.99
C ALA A 56 58.45 49.36 41.46
N THR A 57 57.32 49.85 41.98
CA THR A 57 57.20 50.42 43.33
C THR A 57 56.38 49.52 44.25
N PRO A 58 56.75 49.35 45.54
CA PRO A 58 56.00 48.58 46.54
C PRO A 58 54.49 48.89 46.59
N GLU A 59 54.11 50.17 46.51
CA GLU A 59 52.72 50.61 46.53
C GLU A 59 51.92 50.08 45.32
N ARG A 60 52.49 50.17 44.11
CA ARG A 60 51.88 49.63 42.89
C ARG A 60 51.84 48.10 42.90
N MET A 61 52.85 47.44 43.47
CA MET A 61 52.83 45.98 43.65
C MET A 61 51.68 45.58 44.58
N ALA A 62 51.54 46.24 45.72
CA ALA A 62 50.46 45.99 46.68
C ALA A 62 49.09 46.24 46.05
N PHE A 63 48.93 47.33 45.27
CA PHE A 63 47.70 47.60 44.52
C PHE A 63 47.31 46.46 43.59
N TRP A 64 48.23 45.98 42.73
CA TRP A 64 47.93 44.90 41.79
C TRP A 64 47.72 43.54 42.47
N ILE A 65 48.35 43.30 43.63
CA ILE A 65 48.07 42.11 44.45
C ILE A 65 46.65 42.17 45.03
N ARG A 66 46.18 43.34 45.49
CA ARG A 66 44.79 43.53 45.93
C ARG A 66 43.81 43.33 44.78
N GLN A 67 44.09 43.87 43.60
CA GLN A 67 43.24 43.66 42.43
C GLN A 67 43.23 42.19 41.97
N SER A 68 44.37 41.50 41.96
CA SER A 68 44.41 40.07 41.62
C SER A 68 43.66 39.22 42.65
N SER A 69 43.74 39.56 43.94
CA SER A 69 42.98 38.88 45.01
C SER A 69 41.47 39.15 44.92
N LEU A 70 41.08 40.39 44.57
CA LEU A 70 39.69 40.76 44.31
C LEU A 70 39.10 39.94 43.14
N VAL A 71 39.81 39.85 42.02
CA VAL A 71 39.33 39.10 40.85
C VAL A 71 39.34 37.60 41.14
N ALA A 72 40.33 37.08 41.86
CA ALA A 72 40.39 35.68 42.26
C ALA A 72 39.19 35.28 43.13
N ALA A 73 38.74 36.15 44.06
CA ALA A 73 37.58 35.88 44.91
C ALA A 73 36.26 35.75 44.11
N LEU A 74 36.21 36.29 42.88
CA LEU A 74 35.04 36.19 42.00
C LEU A 74 34.96 34.82 41.28
N ILE A 75 36.07 34.11 41.13
CA ILE A 75 36.15 32.84 40.38
C ILE A 75 35.16 31.78 40.92
N PRO A 76 35.08 31.49 42.24
CA PRO A 76 34.12 30.51 42.76
C PRO A 76 32.66 30.90 42.49
N SER A 77 32.35 32.19 42.54
CA SER A 77 31.00 32.72 42.27
C SER A 77 30.64 32.62 40.78
N ALA A 78 31.59 32.94 39.89
CA ALA A 78 31.43 32.76 38.45
C ALA A 78 31.26 31.27 38.07
N PHE A 79 32.02 30.38 38.71
CA PHE A 79 31.86 28.94 38.53
C PHE A 79 30.51 28.43 39.06
N ALA A 80 30.03 28.94 40.20
CA ALA A 80 28.71 28.61 40.74
C ALA A 80 27.56 29.07 39.82
N LEU A 81 27.69 30.25 39.19
CA LEU A 81 26.75 30.72 38.16
C LEU A 81 26.73 29.80 36.94
N LEU A 82 27.90 29.39 36.46
CA LEU A 82 28.01 28.42 35.37
C LEU A 82 27.35 27.09 35.74
N LEU A 83 27.62 26.55 36.93
CA LEU A 83 27.00 25.32 37.44
C LEU A 83 25.47 25.43 37.48
N LEU A 84 24.94 26.53 38.03
CA LEU A 84 23.49 26.75 38.11
C LEU A 84 22.83 26.87 36.74
N SER A 85 23.53 27.44 35.75
CA SER A 85 23.03 27.60 34.38
C SER A 85 22.91 26.29 33.60
N ILE A 86 23.72 25.28 33.96
CA ILE A 86 23.63 23.93 33.40
C ILE A 86 22.46 23.18 34.07
N VAL A 87 22.34 23.28 35.39
CA VAL A 87 21.28 22.60 36.16
C VAL A 87 19.88 23.16 35.86
N HIS A 88 19.76 24.48 35.69
CA HIS A 88 18.47 25.16 35.47
C HIS A 88 18.42 25.77 34.07
N ARG A 89 18.51 24.92 33.04
CA ARG A 89 18.64 25.35 31.64
C ARG A 89 17.47 26.22 31.14
N ASN A 90 16.28 26.03 31.70
CA ASN A 90 15.06 26.76 31.33
C ASN A 90 14.92 28.12 32.03
N ASP A 91 15.79 28.43 32.99
CA ASP A 91 15.71 29.71 33.67
C ASP A 91 16.18 30.85 32.76
N PRO A 92 15.44 31.96 32.68
CA PRO A 92 15.94 33.18 32.07
C PRO A 92 17.18 33.67 32.84
N PHE A 93 18.11 34.29 32.09
CA PHE A 93 19.42 34.74 32.58
C PHE A 93 19.37 35.47 33.94
N LEU A 94 18.38 36.34 34.15
CA LEU A 94 18.20 37.11 35.39
C LEU A 94 17.82 36.24 36.60
N ARG A 95 17.06 35.15 36.42
CA ARG A 95 16.68 34.26 37.53
C ARG A 95 17.88 33.49 38.07
N THR A 96 18.85 33.15 37.21
CA THR A 96 20.10 32.51 37.63
C THR A 96 20.90 33.40 38.60
N PHE A 97 20.92 34.71 38.38
CA PHE A 97 21.53 35.68 39.31
C PHE A 97 20.82 35.71 40.66
N VAL A 98 19.49 35.70 40.67
CA VAL A 98 18.70 35.67 41.92
C VAL A 98 19.00 34.41 42.73
N ARG A 99 19.10 33.25 42.09
CA ARG A 99 19.50 31.99 42.74
C ARG A 99 20.95 32.04 43.27
N ALA A 100 21.81 32.81 42.63
CA ALA A 100 23.21 32.99 43.03
C ALA A 100 23.44 34.12 44.06
N ARG A 101 22.41 34.83 44.53
CA ARG A 101 22.54 35.99 45.43
C ARG A 101 23.45 35.77 46.64
N ARG A 102 23.41 34.57 47.24
CA ARG A 102 24.24 34.23 48.42
C ARG A 102 25.73 34.22 48.06
N TRP A 103 26.09 33.72 46.88
CA TRP A 103 27.46 33.71 46.38
C TRP A 103 27.97 35.12 46.12
N LEU A 104 27.14 35.95 45.47
CA LEU A 104 27.48 37.34 45.15
C LEU A 104 27.63 38.21 46.42
N LEU A 105 26.82 37.97 47.45
CA LEU A 105 26.91 38.68 48.73
C LEU A 105 28.18 38.28 49.52
N CYS A 106 28.52 36.98 49.53
CA CYS A 106 29.79 36.51 50.08
C CYS A 106 30.98 37.13 49.33
N TYR A 107 30.93 37.18 48.00
CA TYR A 107 31.95 37.83 47.19
C TYR A 107 32.08 39.32 47.53
N ALA A 108 30.97 40.07 47.62
CA ALA A 108 30.99 41.51 47.94
C ALA A 108 31.68 41.78 49.29
N THR A 109 31.45 40.92 50.28
CA THR A 109 32.09 41.03 51.60
C THR A 109 33.61 40.83 51.52
N ILE A 110 34.06 39.81 50.78
CA ILE A 110 35.49 39.53 50.58
C ILE A 110 36.16 40.57 49.68
N ALA A 111 35.43 41.11 48.70
CA ALA A 111 35.90 42.17 47.82
C ALA A 111 36.28 43.42 48.61
N VAL A 112 35.46 43.82 49.60
CA VAL A 112 35.78 44.92 50.51
C VAL A 112 37.00 44.58 51.36
N LEU A 113 37.06 43.37 51.91
CA LEU A 113 38.21 42.91 52.71
C LEU A 113 39.53 43.03 51.94
N CYS A 114 39.58 42.60 50.66
CA CYS A 114 40.78 42.67 49.83
C CYS A 114 41.34 44.09 49.66
N GLN A 115 40.50 45.13 49.77
CA GLN A 115 40.92 46.53 49.62
C GLN A 115 41.43 47.16 50.93
N THR A 116 41.36 46.44 52.06
CA THR A 116 41.75 46.97 53.39
C THR A 116 43.18 46.60 53.77
N ASP A 117 43.85 47.44 54.55
CA ASP A 117 45.20 47.13 55.08
C ASP A 117 45.22 45.94 56.05
N PHE A 118 44.04 45.56 56.55
CA PHE A 118 43.85 44.33 57.32
C PHE A 118 44.09 43.05 56.49
N PHE A 119 43.90 43.11 55.17
CA PHE A 119 44.17 42.01 54.25
C PHE A 119 45.63 41.97 53.78
N LEU A 120 46.15 43.08 53.27
CA LEU A 120 47.51 43.19 52.76
C LEU A 120 48.17 44.43 53.35
N GLN A 121 49.25 44.27 54.11
CA GLN A 121 49.94 45.38 54.77
C GLN A 121 50.95 46.03 53.83
N SER A 122 51.73 45.24 53.10
CA SER A 122 52.72 45.74 52.15
C SER A 122 53.05 44.68 51.07
N ALA A 123 53.88 45.05 50.08
CA ALA A 123 54.42 44.11 49.12
C ALA A 123 55.86 44.49 48.78
N HIS A 124 56.76 43.50 48.76
CA HIS A 124 58.18 43.72 48.51
C HIS A 124 58.59 43.21 47.12
N ALA A 125 59.56 43.91 46.53
CA ALA A 125 60.20 43.46 45.30
C ALA A 125 60.84 42.08 45.53
N PRO A 126 60.75 41.17 44.54
CA PRO A 126 61.28 39.83 44.71
C PRO A 126 62.81 39.85 44.86
N LEU A 127 63.33 39.08 45.83
CA LEU A 127 64.76 38.80 45.95
C LEU A 127 65.14 37.71 44.92
N PRO A 128 66.27 37.84 44.19
CA PRO A 128 66.73 36.80 43.27
C PRO A 128 66.86 35.45 44.00
N PRO A 129 66.36 34.34 43.42
CA PRO A 129 65.93 34.13 42.04
C PRO A 129 64.42 34.38 41.76
N ARG A 130 63.63 34.84 42.74
CA ARG A 130 62.18 35.01 42.57
C ARG A 130 61.86 36.13 41.57
N ILE A 131 60.75 35.95 40.85
CA ILE A 131 60.29 36.89 39.81
C ILE A 131 58.92 37.51 40.19
N VAL A 132 58.24 36.93 41.19
CA VAL A 132 56.89 37.32 41.60
C VAL A 132 56.97 38.19 42.87
N PRO A 133 56.27 39.34 42.93
CA PRO A 133 56.22 40.17 44.13
C PRO A 133 55.81 39.36 45.36
N VAL A 134 56.47 39.61 46.50
CA VAL A 134 56.19 38.89 47.75
C VAL A 134 55.22 39.73 48.59
N PRO A 135 53.99 39.26 48.81
CA PRO A 135 53.01 39.98 49.63
C PRO A 135 53.27 39.80 51.13
N GLU A 136 53.05 40.85 51.91
CA GLU A 136 52.92 40.79 53.37
C GLU A 136 51.45 40.85 53.76
N TYR A 137 50.87 39.68 53.99
CA TYR A 137 49.46 39.55 54.34
C TYR A 137 49.22 39.86 55.83
N GLY A 138 48.13 40.59 56.11
CA GLY A 138 47.61 40.77 57.46
C GLY A 138 46.72 39.61 57.92
N PRO A 139 46.17 39.67 59.14
CA PRO A 139 45.28 38.63 59.68
C PRO A 139 44.02 38.38 58.83
N GLY A 140 43.60 39.38 58.04
CA GLY A 140 42.47 39.27 57.11
C GLY A 140 42.66 38.21 56.02
N PHE A 141 43.90 37.81 55.72
CA PHE A 141 44.14 36.71 54.78
C PHE A 141 43.55 35.37 55.24
N LEU A 142 43.43 35.12 56.54
CA LEU A 142 42.79 33.91 57.06
C LEU A 142 41.30 33.85 56.70
N LEU A 143 40.60 35.00 56.73
CA LEU A 143 39.20 35.10 56.29
C LEU A 143 39.08 34.88 54.77
N TYR A 144 40.03 35.39 53.99
CA TYR A 144 40.12 35.16 52.56
C TYR A 144 40.36 33.68 52.23
N ALA A 145 41.31 33.02 52.90
CA ALA A 145 41.57 31.59 52.74
C ALA A 145 40.36 30.72 53.17
N GLY A 146 39.73 31.07 54.29
CA GLY A 146 38.51 30.42 54.77
C GLY A 146 37.35 30.53 53.78
N TYR A 147 37.21 31.68 53.09
CA TYR A 147 36.24 31.86 52.02
C TYR A 147 36.44 30.86 50.87
N PHE A 148 37.68 30.67 50.38
CA PHE A 148 37.94 29.68 49.32
C PHE A 148 37.62 28.26 49.79
N LEU A 149 38.06 27.86 50.99
CA LEU A 149 37.78 26.52 51.52
C LEU A 149 36.27 26.27 51.67
N GLY A 150 35.54 27.23 52.24
CA GLY A 150 34.10 27.14 52.43
C GLY A 150 33.34 27.11 51.09
N THR A 151 33.69 27.98 50.15
CA THR A 151 33.06 28.02 48.82
C THR A 151 33.32 26.76 48.02
N PHE A 152 34.55 26.25 48.00
CA PHE A 152 34.87 24.98 47.36
C PHE A 152 34.10 23.81 47.99
N PHE A 153 33.98 23.75 49.32
CA PHE A 153 33.22 22.72 50.00
C PHE A 153 31.72 22.75 49.64
N VAL A 154 31.10 23.95 49.66
CA VAL A 154 29.69 24.11 49.27
C VAL A 154 29.48 23.76 47.79
N LEU A 155 30.42 24.15 46.93
CA LEU A 155 30.35 23.86 45.50
C LEU A 155 30.49 22.35 45.23
N ALA A 156 31.42 21.67 45.89
CA ALA A 156 31.62 20.23 45.79
C ALA A 156 30.40 19.44 46.28
N THR A 157 29.82 19.83 47.42
CA THR A 157 28.61 19.16 47.96
C THR A 157 27.39 19.37 47.06
N ARG A 158 27.19 20.57 46.51
CA ARG A 158 26.12 20.82 45.53
C ARG A 158 26.34 20.05 44.24
N PHE A 159 27.57 20.01 43.75
CA PHE A 159 27.95 19.26 42.57
C PHE A 159 27.59 17.77 42.73
N LEU A 160 27.99 17.15 43.85
CA LEU A 160 27.68 15.75 44.17
C LEU A 160 26.17 15.47 44.20
N ARG A 161 25.37 16.42 44.71
CA ARG A 161 23.90 16.31 44.68
C ARG A 161 23.36 16.34 43.26
N PHE A 162 23.76 17.31 42.44
CA PHE A 162 23.30 17.43 41.06
C PHE A 162 23.76 16.26 40.18
N PHE A 163 24.94 15.71 40.43
CA PHE A 163 25.46 14.55 39.72
C PHE A 163 24.60 13.29 39.89
N ARG A 164 23.89 13.18 41.03
CA ARG A 164 22.98 12.06 41.30
C ARG A 164 21.60 12.24 40.68
N THR A 165 21.17 13.48 40.43
CA THR A 165 19.81 13.79 39.97
C THR A 165 19.72 14.03 38.47
N LEU A 166 20.78 14.53 37.84
CA LEU A 166 20.76 14.87 36.41
C LEU A 166 21.02 13.63 35.53
N THR A 167 20.33 13.59 34.39
CA THR A 167 20.43 12.55 33.36
C THR A 167 20.77 13.18 32.01
N GLY A 168 21.01 12.35 30.98
CA GLY A 168 21.29 12.83 29.62
C GLY A 168 22.54 13.70 29.47
N MET A 169 22.44 14.74 28.64
CA MET A 169 23.56 15.61 28.27
C MET A 169 23.99 16.56 29.40
N ASP A 170 23.09 16.94 30.30
CA ASP A 170 23.42 17.84 31.41
C ASP A 170 24.35 17.15 32.41
N ARG A 171 24.23 15.82 32.55
CA ARG A 171 25.18 15.00 33.31
C ARG A 171 26.56 14.97 32.65
N THR A 172 26.64 14.92 31.32
CA THR A 172 27.92 14.94 30.58
C THR A 172 28.64 16.27 30.72
N GLU A 173 27.94 17.39 30.66
CA GLU A 173 28.54 18.71 30.89
C GLU A 173 29.02 18.88 32.33
N LEU A 174 28.24 18.37 33.28
CA LEU A 174 28.63 18.32 34.68
C LEU A 174 29.88 17.45 34.89
N GLN A 175 30.03 16.33 34.17
CA GLN A 175 31.25 15.51 34.19
C GLN A 175 32.48 16.27 33.70
N PHE A 176 32.36 17.10 32.66
CA PHE A 176 33.46 17.96 32.21
C PHE A 176 33.80 19.06 33.21
N MET A 177 32.80 19.59 33.91
CA MET A 177 33.05 20.51 35.03
C MET A 177 33.84 19.85 36.14
N LEU A 178 33.52 18.59 36.48
CA LEU A 178 34.29 17.82 37.45
C LEU A 178 35.71 17.56 36.96
N LEU A 179 35.86 17.10 35.72
CA LEU A 179 37.16 16.82 35.14
C LEU A 179 38.03 18.08 35.13
N GLY A 180 37.48 19.22 34.72
CA GLY A 180 38.17 20.50 34.72
C GLY A 180 38.57 20.92 36.14
N ALA A 181 37.66 20.80 37.11
CA ALA A 181 37.94 21.12 38.51
C ALA A 181 39.04 20.21 39.10
N CYS A 182 38.95 18.90 38.87
CA CYS A 182 39.94 17.93 39.34
C CYS A 182 41.30 18.13 38.64
N ALA A 183 41.32 18.36 37.33
CA ALA A 183 42.55 18.61 36.59
C ALA A 183 43.21 19.91 37.04
N GLY A 184 42.44 21.00 37.14
CA GLY A 184 42.92 22.28 37.65
C GLY A 184 43.45 22.19 39.09
N MET A 185 42.69 21.59 40.01
CA MET A 185 43.13 21.38 41.39
C MET A 185 44.37 20.49 41.48
N GLY A 186 44.41 19.38 40.72
CA GLY A 186 45.55 18.48 40.67
C GLY A 186 46.81 19.21 40.23
N THR A 187 46.75 19.94 39.12
CA THR A 187 47.86 20.78 38.64
C THR A 187 48.27 21.84 39.68
N GLY A 188 47.31 22.48 40.34
CA GLY A 188 47.59 23.48 41.37
C GLY A 188 48.29 22.89 42.60
N ILE A 189 47.81 21.75 43.09
CA ILE A 189 48.41 21.00 44.20
C ILE A 189 49.83 20.55 43.85
N THR A 190 50.06 20.07 42.62
CA THR A 190 51.40 19.70 42.15
C THR A 190 52.37 20.88 42.24
N PHE A 191 52.00 22.06 41.74
CA PHE A 191 52.87 23.25 41.82
C PHE A 191 53.04 23.83 43.22
N LEU A 192 52.09 23.59 44.13
CA LEU A 192 52.22 23.95 45.55
C LEU A 192 53.15 23.00 46.32
N LEU A 193 53.17 21.71 45.95
CA LEU A 193 53.99 20.70 46.59
C LEU A 193 55.41 20.66 46.03
N LEU A 194 55.61 20.98 44.76
CA LEU A 194 56.91 20.91 44.10
C LEU A 194 58.04 21.68 44.84
N PRO A 195 57.81 22.89 45.40
CA PRO A 195 58.80 23.57 46.25
C PRO A 195 59.19 22.80 47.51
N VAL A 196 58.23 22.16 48.17
CA VAL A 196 58.46 21.34 49.37
C VAL A 196 59.29 20.10 49.03
N LEU A 197 59.16 19.61 47.80
CA LEU A 197 59.79 18.37 47.34
C LEU A 197 61.18 18.57 46.72
N THR A 198 61.44 19.73 46.14
CA THR A 198 62.65 19.98 45.33
C THR A 198 63.54 21.09 45.87
N ASP A 199 63.17 21.74 46.98
CA ASP A 199 63.70 23.04 47.44
C ASP A 199 63.61 24.16 46.39
N ASN A 200 62.94 23.90 45.27
CA ASN A 200 62.82 24.87 44.20
C ASN A 200 61.60 25.77 44.45
N SER A 201 61.84 26.90 45.10
CA SER A 201 60.79 27.88 45.39
C SER A 201 60.17 28.52 44.13
N ASP A 202 60.80 28.34 42.97
CA ASP A 202 60.35 28.91 41.70
C ASP A 202 59.16 28.14 41.10
N ALA A 203 58.85 26.94 41.59
CA ALA A 203 57.72 26.17 41.10
C ALA A 203 56.35 26.83 41.37
N VAL A 204 56.24 27.63 42.45
CA VAL A 204 54.99 28.33 42.81
C VAL A 204 54.59 29.35 41.74
N GLN A 205 55.54 29.88 40.97
CA GLN A 205 55.24 30.84 39.91
C GLN A 205 54.38 30.24 38.79
N PHE A 206 54.36 28.91 38.64
CA PHE A 206 53.57 28.21 37.63
C PHE A 206 52.13 27.92 38.11
N LEU A 207 51.77 28.27 39.34
CA LEU A 207 50.43 28.04 39.89
C LEU A 207 49.28 28.58 39.01
N PRO A 208 49.40 29.75 38.33
CA PRO A 208 48.37 30.23 37.40
C PRO A 208 48.04 29.26 36.24
N PHE A 209 48.95 28.35 35.89
CA PHE A 209 48.72 27.34 34.86
C PHE A 209 47.56 26.39 35.22
N SER A 210 47.28 26.18 36.50
CA SER A 210 46.11 25.40 36.95
C SER A 210 44.78 25.96 36.45
N ALA A 211 44.64 27.29 36.41
CA ALA A 211 43.45 27.96 35.91
C ALA A 211 43.30 27.84 34.39
N LEU A 212 44.43 27.75 33.66
CA LEU A 212 44.44 27.51 32.22
C LEU A 212 43.90 26.11 31.87
N VAL A 213 44.36 25.10 32.61
CA VAL A 213 43.89 23.71 32.48
C VAL A 213 42.39 23.63 32.75
N LEU A 214 41.93 24.22 33.86
CA LEU A 214 40.50 24.31 34.20
C LEU A 214 39.69 24.93 33.06
N ASN A 215 40.09 26.11 32.60
CA ASN A 215 39.35 26.85 31.58
C ASN A 215 39.29 26.11 30.24
N THR A 216 40.38 25.46 29.82
CA THR A 216 40.44 24.73 28.54
C THR A 216 39.56 23.47 28.56
N VAL A 217 39.59 22.72 29.66
CA VAL A 217 38.74 21.52 29.83
C VAL A 217 37.26 21.90 29.85
N LEU A 218 36.91 22.99 30.56
CA LEU A 218 35.55 23.52 30.58
C LEU A 218 35.11 24.03 29.20
N ALA A 219 35.98 24.76 28.49
CA ALA A 219 35.68 25.27 27.14
C ALA A 219 35.35 24.11 26.19
N TYR A 220 36.16 23.05 26.21
CA TYR A 220 35.93 21.87 25.39
C TYR A 220 34.58 21.22 25.71
N GLY A 221 34.28 20.98 26.99
CA GLY A 221 33.04 20.35 27.43
C GLY A 221 31.76 21.14 27.12
N ILE A 222 31.86 22.47 27.01
CA ILE A 222 30.72 23.35 26.69
C ILE A 222 30.60 23.63 25.19
N ALA A 223 31.72 23.69 24.47
CA ALA A 223 31.75 24.06 23.04
C ALA A 223 31.49 22.90 22.08
N THR A 224 31.83 21.66 22.44
CA THR A 224 31.72 20.53 21.50
C THR A 224 30.26 20.21 21.18
N ARG A 225 29.92 20.27 19.89
CA ARG A 225 28.57 20.02 19.34
C ARG A 225 28.28 18.56 18.99
N ARG A 226 29.32 17.73 18.81
CA ARG A 226 29.20 16.28 18.60
C ARG A 226 29.89 15.58 19.77
N VAL A 227 29.11 14.88 20.58
CA VAL A 227 29.58 14.06 21.71
C VAL A 227 30.19 12.75 21.18
N MET A 228 31.06 12.82 20.16
CA MET A 228 31.82 11.64 19.75
C MET A 228 32.84 11.31 20.82
N ASP A 229 32.83 10.05 21.28
CA ASP A 229 33.86 9.43 22.13
C ASP A 229 34.37 10.23 23.34
N VAL A 230 33.54 11.15 23.85
CA VAL A 230 33.81 11.90 25.07
C VAL A 230 33.99 10.96 26.25
N SER A 231 33.28 9.84 26.29
CA SER A 231 33.45 8.80 27.31
C SER A 231 34.84 8.16 27.23
N VAL A 232 35.38 7.93 26.03
CA VAL A 232 36.74 7.38 25.83
C VAL A 232 37.79 8.38 26.31
N MET A 233 37.66 9.65 25.89
CA MET A 233 38.58 10.72 26.33
C MET A 233 38.49 10.94 27.84
N LEU A 234 37.28 10.97 28.40
CA LEU A 234 37.03 11.14 29.83
C LEU A 234 37.61 9.97 30.64
N ARG A 235 37.47 8.72 30.17
CA ARG A 235 38.10 7.53 30.78
C ARG A 235 39.62 7.64 30.80
N ARG A 236 40.23 8.08 29.69
CA ARG A 236 41.70 8.28 29.61
C ARG A 236 42.16 9.42 30.51
N ALA A 237 41.48 10.57 30.45
CA ALA A 237 41.82 11.73 31.25
C ALA A 237 41.67 11.48 32.76
N THR A 238 40.62 10.77 33.18
CA THR A 238 40.44 10.40 34.59
C THR A 238 41.41 9.32 35.04
N ALA A 239 41.74 8.35 34.19
CA ALA A 239 42.81 7.38 34.49
C ALA A 239 44.15 8.11 34.72
N TYR A 240 44.50 9.06 33.86
CA TYR A 240 45.72 9.85 34.01
C TYR A 240 45.69 10.80 35.22
N ALA A 241 44.54 11.41 35.53
CA ALA A 241 44.39 12.24 36.71
C ALA A 241 44.53 11.43 38.02
N LEU A 242 43.89 10.25 38.08
CA LEU A 242 44.05 9.32 39.20
C LEU A 242 45.49 8.82 39.31
N LEU A 243 46.14 8.54 38.17
CA LEU A 243 47.55 8.15 38.12
C LEU A 243 48.45 9.25 38.67
N ALA A 244 48.29 10.48 38.21
CA ALA A 244 49.06 11.61 38.71
C ALA A 244 48.86 11.83 40.23
N ALA A 245 47.61 11.76 40.71
CA ALA A 245 47.31 11.90 42.14
C ALA A 245 47.93 10.77 42.97
N TYR A 246 47.82 9.52 42.51
CA TYR A 246 48.41 8.35 43.16
C TYR A 246 49.94 8.47 43.23
N LEU A 247 50.60 8.81 42.12
CA LEU A 247 52.06 8.93 42.09
C LEU A 247 52.55 10.09 42.97
N THR A 248 51.81 11.20 43.02
CA THR A 248 52.12 12.34 43.89
C THR A 248 52.01 11.97 45.36
N LEU A 249 50.93 11.28 45.75
CA LEU A 249 50.73 10.79 47.12
C LEU A 249 51.77 9.74 47.50
N LEU A 250 52.12 8.83 46.58
CA LEU A 250 53.16 7.83 46.80
C LEU A 250 54.53 8.50 47.04
N TYR A 251 54.89 9.47 46.20
CA TYR A 251 56.14 10.22 46.35
C TYR A 251 56.21 10.92 47.71
N LEU A 252 55.16 11.67 48.08
CA LEU A 252 55.08 12.36 49.36
C LEU A 252 55.15 11.40 50.55
N GLY A 253 54.41 10.29 50.47
CA GLY A 253 54.39 9.28 51.54
C GLY A 253 55.74 8.63 51.76
N VAL A 254 56.41 8.21 50.67
CA VAL A 254 57.74 7.58 50.75
C VAL A 254 58.79 8.59 51.20
N TRP A 255 58.76 9.81 50.66
CA TRP A 255 59.67 10.88 51.08
C TRP A 255 59.50 11.19 52.58
N PHE A 256 58.27 11.40 53.05
CA PHE A 256 57.99 11.67 54.46
C PHE A 256 58.46 10.52 55.37
N LEU A 257 58.15 9.28 55.00
CA LEU A 257 58.52 8.09 55.77
C LEU A 257 60.04 7.91 55.82
N ALA A 258 60.72 8.12 54.70
CA ALA A 258 62.18 8.03 54.61
C ALA A 258 62.86 9.15 55.41
N THR A 259 62.41 10.39 55.27
CA THR A 259 62.92 11.53 56.06
C THR A 259 62.74 11.29 57.56
N TYR A 260 61.59 10.76 57.98
CA TYR A 260 61.33 10.41 59.37
C TYR A 260 62.21 9.26 59.89
N ALA A 261 62.35 8.19 59.09
CA ALA A 261 63.12 7.00 59.46
C ALA A 261 64.63 7.29 59.51
N PHE A 262 65.17 7.94 58.47
CA PHE A 262 66.60 8.24 58.36
C PHE A 262 67.00 9.49 59.15
N GLY A 263 66.07 10.39 59.50
CA GLY A 263 66.35 11.56 60.33
C GLY A 263 66.78 11.24 61.76
N ARG A 264 66.58 9.99 62.23
CA ARG A 264 67.14 9.51 63.50
C ARG A 264 68.61 9.10 63.43
N VAL A 265 69.14 8.87 62.23
CA VAL A 265 70.46 8.27 62.01
C VAL A 265 71.40 9.22 61.24
N TRP A 266 70.88 9.99 60.29
CA TRP A 266 71.64 10.93 59.46
C TRP A 266 71.22 12.38 59.71
N PRO A 267 72.17 13.34 59.79
CA PRO A 267 71.86 14.76 59.96
C PRO A 267 71.11 15.39 58.78
N ASN A 268 71.22 14.81 57.58
CA ASN A 268 70.52 15.29 56.38
C ASN A 268 69.97 14.10 55.56
N PRO A 269 68.79 13.55 55.92
CA PRO A 269 68.19 12.40 55.26
C PRO A 269 67.56 12.72 53.90
N ASP A 270 67.42 14.00 53.55
CA ASP A 270 66.60 14.46 52.42
C ASP A 270 67.07 13.93 51.04
N PRO A 271 68.37 13.89 50.69
CA PRO A 271 68.82 13.35 49.40
C PRO A 271 68.44 11.87 49.23
N ILE A 272 68.58 11.09 50.29
CA ILE A 272 68.26 9.66 50.30
C ILE A 272 66.74 9.46 50.18
N ALA A 273 65.96 10.27 50.91
CA ALA A 273 64.50 10.25 50.84
C ALA A 273 63.99 10.57 49.42
N ARG A 274 64.58 11.57 48.73
CA ARG A 274 64.21 11.92 47.34
C ARG A 274 64.53 10.79 46.36
N VAL A 275 65.68 10.11 46.50
CA VAL A 275 66.06 8.98 45.65
C VAL A 275 65.07 7.81 45.87
N LEU A 276 64.79 7.45 47.11
CA LEU A 276 63.84 6.37 47.45
C LEU A 276 62.43 6.66 46.93
N ALA A 277 61.95 7.89 47.08
CA ALA A 277 60.64 8.31 46.56
C ALA A 277 60.59 8.26 45.03
N THR A 278 61.67 8.67 44.35
CA THR A 278 61.76 8.62 42.87
C THR A 278 61.76 7.19 42.36
N VAL A 279 62.53 6.29 43.00
CA VAL A 279 62.55 4.86 42.67
C VAL A 279 61.18 4.22 42.89
N ALA A 280 60.51 4.55 43.99
CA ALA A 280 59.16 4.05 44.28
C ALA A 280 58.14 4.48 43.22
N VAL A 281 58.19 5.74 42.77
CA VAL A 281 57.35 6.24 41.66
C VAL A 281 57.65 5.52 40.36
N ALA A 282 58.93 5.37 39.99
CA ALA A 282 59.35 4.71 38.75
C ALA A 282 58.89 3.25 38.68
N LEU A 283 59.03 2.50 39.80
CA LEU A 283 58.58 1.11 39.89
C LEU A 283 57.05 0.98 39.88
N SER A 284 56.34 1.99 40.41
CA SER A 284 54.87 1.95 40.51
C SER A 284 54.15 2.47 39.26
N LEU A 285 54.83 3.25 38.40
CA LEU A 285 54.22 3.89 37.22
C LEU A 285 53.51 2.88 36.29
N VAL A 286 54.19 1.79 35.92
CA VAL A 286 53.68 0.76 35.01
C VAL A 286 52.50 -0.03 35.61
N PRO A 287 52.61 -0.63 36.81
CA PRO A 287 51.49 -1.38 37.41
C PRO A 287 50.31 -0.49 37.79
N ALA A 288 50.55 0.75 38.24
CA ALA A 288 49.48 1.68 38.63
C ALA A 288 48.64 2.11 37.42
N ASN A 289 49.25 2.32 36.25
CA ASN A 289 48.51 2.74 35.06
C ASN A 289 47.40 1.73 34.69
N GLY A 290 47.72 0.42 34.66
CA GLY A 290 46.74 -0.62 34.34
C GLY A 290 45.65 -0.83 35.40
N LEU A 291 45.94 -0.57 36.68
CA LEU A 291 44.96 -0.61 37.78
C LEU A 291 44.01 0.59 37.74
N LEU A 292 44.57 1.80 37.62
CA LEU A 292 43.81 3.04 37.64
C LEU A 292 42.95 3.20 36.39
N GLN A 293 43.37 2.65 35.25
CA GLN A 293 42.55 2.61 34.05
C GLN A 293 41.33 1.68 34.22
N ARG A 294 41.46 0.58 34.98
CA ARG A 294 40.32 -0.28 35.36
C ARG A 294 39.37 0.42 36.33
N VAL A 295 39.91 1.16 37.30
CA VAL A 295 39.10 1.96 38.25
C VAL A 295 38.37 3.08 37.51
N ALA A 296 39.06 3.82 36.64
CA ALA A 296 38.46 4.85 35.79
C ALA A 296 37.33 4.25 34.95
N ASN A 297 37.58 3.12 34.28
CA ASN A 297 36.53 2.44 33.52
C ASN A 297 35.31 2.15 34.41
N ARG A 298 35.48 1.55 35.60
CA ARG A 298 34.38 1.28 36.56
C ARG A 298 33.64 2.53 37.03
N LEU A 299 34.33 3.64 37.27
CA LEU A 299 33.71 4.91 37.68
C LEU A 299 32.81 5.50 36.57
N PHE A 300 33.05 5.13 35.31
CA PHE A 300 32.25 5.52 34.15
C PHE A 300 31.40 4.37 33.58
N VAL A 301 31.37 3.18 34.22
CA VAL A 301 30.55 2.03 33.78
C VAL A 301 29.07 2.33 34.03
N ASN A 302 28.40 2.65 32.93
CA ASN A 302 27.11 2.07 32.56
C ASN A 302 26.92 2.11 31.04
N VAL A 303 28.00 2.21 30.26
CA VAL A 303 27.93 2.25 28.78
C VAL A 303 28.04 0.83 28.27
N GLN A 304 26.91 0.15 28.14
CA GLN A 304 26.79 -0.89 27.13
C GLN A 304 27.00 -0.17 25.79
N GLU A 305 28.19 -0.34 25.22
CA GLU A 305 28.37 -0.07 23.79
C GLU A 305 27.43 -1.03 23.07
N LEU A 306 26.52 -0.46 22.29
CA LEU A 306 25.57 -1.24 21.52
C LEU A 306 26.37 -2.13 20.58
N ASP A 307 26.23 -3.45 20.68
CA ASP A 307 26.78 -4.37 19.69
C ASP A 307 25.91 -4.25 18.44
N ALA A 308 26.17 -3.19 17.68
CA ALA A 308 25.43 -2.86 16.47
C ALA A 308 25.47 -4.02 15.48
N LYS A 309 26.60 -4.75 15.41
CA LYS A 309 26.77 -5.89 14.53
C LYS A 309 25.84 -7.06 14.93
N ALA A 310 25.84 -7.46 16.19
CA ALA A 310 24.96 -8.53 16.67
C ALA A 310 23.48 -8.14 16.59
N THR A 311 23.15 -6.87 16.82
CA THR A 311 21.78 -6.35 16.72
C THR A 311 21.28 -6.36 15.28
N LEU A 312 22.11 -5.91 14.32
CA LEU A 312 21.79 -5.95 12.90
C LEU A 312 21.63 -7.38 12.38
N GLN A 313 22.46 -8.32 12.83
CA GLN A 313 22.37 -9.71 12.40
C GLN A 313 21.06 -10.37 12.87
N ARG A 314 20.67 -10.17 14.14
CA ARG A 314 19.38 -10.64 14.66
C ARG A 314 18.18 -9.95 13.98
N ALA A 315 18.30 -8.66 13.67
CA ALA A 315 17.26 -7.96 12.91
C ALA A 315 17.09 -8.59 11.53
N HIS A 316 18.19 -8.87 10.83
CA HIS A 316 18.15 -9.53 9.53
C HIS A 316 17.47 -10.91 9.58
N GLU A 317 17.74 -11.73 10.61
CA GLU A 317 17.09 -13.02 10.81
C GLU A 317 15.56 -12.89 11.01
N ILE A 318 15.12 -11.90 11.80
CA ILE A 318 13.69 -11.63 12.01
C ILE A 318 13.03 -11.14 10.71
N LEU A 319 13.69 -10.22 10.00
CA LEU A 319 13.15 -9.56 8.82
C LEU A 319 13.12 -10.47 7.57
N THR A 320 13.91 -11.54 7.55
CA THR A 320 13.90 -12.55 6.48
C THR A 320 12.96 -13.72 6.78
N SER A 321 12.43 -13.81 8.01
CA SER A 321 11.45 -14.85 8.36
C SER A 321 10.10 -14.63 7.66
N ILE A 322 9.47 -15.72 7.23
CA ILE A 322 8.13 -15.68 6.63
C ILE A 322 7.12 -15.51 7.77
N GLY A 323 6.56 -14.31 7.91
CA GLY A 323 5.60 -13.98 8.96
C GLY A 323 4.60 -12.91 8.53
N THR A 324 3.51 -12.78 9.29
CA THR A 324 2.54 -11.69 9.10
C THR A 324 3.14 -10.36 9.53
N LEU A 325 2.57 -9.26 9.02
CA LEU A 325 2.95 -7.89 9.37
C LEU A 325 3.09 -7.68 10.89
N ASP A 326 2.12 -8.16 11.66
CA ASP A 326 2.09 -8.03 13.12
C ASP A 326 3.23 -8.80 13.82
N SER A 327 3.56 -9.99 13.33
CA SER A 327 4.66 -10.79 13.88
C SER A 327 6.00 -10.10 13.65
N VAL A 328 6.25 -9.64 12.43
CA VAL A 328 7.49 -8.95 12.05
C VAL A 328 7.66 -7.66 12.85
N LEU A 329 6.60 -6.86 12.95
CA LEU A 329 6.60 -5.64 13.76
C LEU A 329 6.83 -5.93 15.25
N GLY A 330 6.21 -6.97 15.78
CA GLY A 330 6.35 -7.37 17.18
C GLY A 330 7.76 -7.83 17.53
N ASP A 331 8.36 -8.70 16.72
CA ASP A 331 9.72 -9.20 16.93
C ASP A 331 10.77 -8.11 16.74
N PHE A 332 10.63 -7.31 15.69
CA PHE A 332 11.52 -6.16 15.47
C PHE A 332 11.44 -5.15 16.62
N SER A 333 10.23 -4.79 17.06
CA SER A 333 10.05 -3.84 18.16
C SER A 333 10.62 -4.37 19.46
N ARG A 334 10.47 -5.67 19.77
CA ARG A 334 11.12 -6.30 20.94
C ARG A 334 12.64 -6.26 20.85
N LEU A 335 13.19 -6.52 19.67
CA LEU A 335 14.63 -6.46 19.44
C LEU A 335 15.16 -5.04 19.67
N VAL A 336 14.51 -4.03 19.07
CA VAL A 336 14.88 -2.63 19.23
C VAL A 336 14.71 -2.17 20.69
N ALA A 337 13.63 -2.55 21.37
CA ALA A 337 13.39 -2.22 22.78
C ALA A 337 14.55 -2.71 23.66
N LYS A 338 14.96 -3.97 23.46
CA LYS A 338 16.06 -4.60 24.19
C LYS A 338 17.41 -3.99 23.85
N ALA A 339 17.69 -3.74 22.57
CA ALA A 339 18.97 -3.16 22.13
C ALA A 339 19.12 -1.70 22.59
N MET A 340 18.05 -0.92 22.50
CA MET A 340 18.02 0.50 22.85
C MET A 340 17.80 0.75 24.35
N GLY A 341 17.34 -0.24 25.11
CA GLY A 341 17.06 -0.10 26.54
C GLY A 341 15.89 0.85 26.80
N THR A 342 14.83 0.75 26.01
CA THR A 342 13.56 1.48 26.18
C THR A 342 12.43 0.49 26.43
N ASP A 343 11.48 0.86 27.27
CA ASP A 343 10.24 0.11 27.56
C ASP A 343 9.08 0.53 26.66
N ARG A 344 9.19 1.69 26.00
CA ARG A 344 8.16 2.24 25.12
C ARG A 344 8.67 2.34 23.68
N ILE A 345 8.01 1.60 22.80
CA ILE A 345 8.19 1.68 21.35
C ILE A 345 6.81 1.75 20.71
N VAL A 346 6.65 2.67 19.78
CA VAL A 346 5.45 2.79 18.96
C VAL A 346 5.86 2.83 17.50
N VAL A 347 5.25 1.98 16.67
CA VAL A 347 5.41 2.04 15.21
C VAL A 347 4.12 2.60 14.63
N LEU A 348 4.24 3.68 13.86
CA LEU A 348 3.15 4.21 13.05
C LEU A 348 3.38 3.84 11.60
N LEU A 349 2.37 3.34 10.91
CA LEU A 349 2.41 3.09 9.46
C LEU A 349 1.48 4.08 8.75
N GLY A 350 1.89 4.53 7.58
CA GLY A 350 1.10 5.46 6.76
C GLY A 350 0.00 4.71 5.99
N ASP A 351 -1.24 5.18 6.12
CA ASP A 351 -2.37 4.77 5.28
C ASP A 351 -3.01 6.01 4.65
N GLN A 352 -2.86 6.15 3.33
CA GLN A 352 -3.30 7.18 2.34
C GLN A 352 -3.53 8.65 2.77
N GLN A 353 -4.03 8.93 3.97
CA GLN A 353 -4.23 10.25 4.55
C GLN A 353 -3.56 10.46 5.93
N ASP A 354 -3.30 9.42 6.73
CA ASP A 354 -2.78 9.57 8.11
C ASP A 354 -1.78 8.46 8.51
N PHE A 355 -0.99 8.71 9.55
CA PHE A 355 -0.12 7.71 10.18
C PHE A 355 -0.81 7.16 11.43
N VAL A 356 -1.09 5.86 11.43
CA VAL A 356 -1.82 5.18 12.51
C VAL A 356 -0.92 4.18 13.21
N GLN A 357 -1.10 4.03 14.51
CA GLN A 357 -0.37 3.07 15.32
C GLN A 357 -0.61 1.63 14.86
N ALA A 358 0.45 1.00 14.37
CA ALA A 358 0.49 -0.42 14.02
C ALA A 358 1.07 -1.28 15.15
N TYR A 359 1.97 -0.73 15.97
CA TYR A 359 2.53 -1.43 17.13
C TYR A 359 2.73 -0.50 18.34
N PRO A 360 2.46 -0.95 19.57
CA PRO A 360 1.68 -2.16 19.90
C PRO A 360 0.24 -2.02 19.39
N PRO A 361 -0.47 -3.13 19.08
CA PRO A 361 -1.85 -3.07 18.63
C PRO A 361 -2.75 -2.55 19.76
N VAL A 362 -3.38 -1.40 19.54
CA VAL A 362 -4.29 -0.75 20.49
C VAL A 362 -5.66 -0.67 19.85
N HIS A 363 -6.66 -1.29 20.50
CA HIS A 363 -8.03 -1.30 20.01
C HIS A 363 -8.79 0.00 20.38
N ASP A 364 -8.46 0.62 21.51
CA ASP A 364 -9.07 1.86 21.99
C ASP A 364 -8.14 3.07 21.81
N ALA A 365 -8.56 4.01 20.95
CA ALA A 365 -7.87 5.28 20.67
C ALA A 365 -6.38 5.13 20.28
N PRO A 366 -6.08 4.48 19.12
CA PRO A 366 -4.71 4.37 18.62
C PRO A 366 -4.13 5.76 18.38
N LEU A 367 -2.81 5.90 18.62
CA LEU A 367 -2.11 7.14 18.27
C LEU A 367 -2.20 7.38 16.76
N ARG A 368 -2.76 8.52 16.37
CA ARG A 368 -2.91 8.94 14.97
C ARG A 368 -2.26 10.30 14.77
N LEU A 369 -1.44 10.42 13.74
CA LEU A 369 -0.84 11.68 13.30
C LEU A 369 -1.38 12.01 11.90
N GLU A 370 -1.84 13.25 11.75
CA GLU A 370 -2.36 13.75 10.46
C GLU A 370 -1.22 13.91 9.44
N ALA A 371 -1.46 13.74 8.13
CA ALA A 371 -0.42 13.90 7.11
C ALA A 371 0.34 15.26 7.15
N ARG A 372 -0.27 16.31 7.70
CA ARG A 372 0.34 17.65 7.86
C ARG A 372 1.00 17.88 9.22
N ASP A 373 1.21 16.82 10.02
CA ASP A 373 1.91 16.98 11.29
C ASP A 373 3.35 17.43 11.07
N GLY A 374 3.82 18.38 11.88
CA GLY A 374 5.18 18.91 11.79
C GLY A 374 6.26 17.85 12.00
N ILE A 375 5.98 16.75 12.69
CA ILE A 375 6.92 15.62 12.83
C ILE A 375 7.11 14.92 11.48
N ILE A 376 6.02 14.70 10.73
CA ILE A 376 6.04 14.03 9.43
C ILE A 376 6.76 14.89 8.39
N GLU A 377 6.43 16.18 8.33
CA GLU A 377 7.07 17.11 7.39
C GLU A 377 8.58 17.16 7.59
N VAL A 378 9.04 17.21 8.84
CA VAL A 378 10.47 17.30 9.16
C VAL A 378 11.19 15.99 8.80
N LEU A 379 10.61 14.83 9.13
CA LEU A 379 11.20 13.54 8.75
C LEU A 379 11.27 13.39 7.22
N GLN A 380 10.18 13.72 6.51
CA GLN A 380 10.11 13.63 5.05
C GLN A 380 11.08 14.60 4.34
N GLN A 381 11.34 15.78 4.92
CA GLN A 381 12.25 16.76 4.34
C GLN A 381 13.73 16.43 4.60
N HIS A 382 14.07 16.01 5.82
CA HIS A 382 15.46 15.88 6.25
C HIS A 382 16.01 14.45 6.20
N HIS A 383 15.15 13.42 6.22
CA HIS A 383 15.56 12.01 6.27
C HIS A 383 16.51 11.65 7.43
N GLU A 384 16.52 12.46 8.49
CA GLU A 384 17.36 12.26 9.67
C GLU A 384 16.50 11.95 10.90
N PRO A 385 16.99 11.11 11.83
CA PRO A 385 16.31 10.85 13.11
C PRO A 385 16.08 12.14 13.92
N LEU A 386 14.83 12.37 14.36
CA LEU A 386 14.49 13.50 15.21
C LEU A 386 14.70 13.14 16.69
N VAL A 387 15.69 13.73 17.33
CA VAL A 387 15.94 13.60 18.77
C VAL A 387 15.71 14.95 19.44
N PRO A 388 14.62 15.14 20.22
CA PRO A 388 14.24 16.45 20.76
C PRO A 388 15.35 17.16 21.54
N ASP A 389 16.10 16.40 22.34
CA ASP A 389 17.17 16.94 23.18
C ASP A 389 18.35 17.48 22.35
N PHE A 390 18.60 16.90 21.16
CA PHE A 390 19.66 17.31 20.23
C PHE A 390 19.24 18.50 19.35
N VAL A 391 18.00 18.47 18.83
CA VAL A 391 17.42 19.55 18.00
C VAL A 391 17.50 20.90 18.71
N GLN A 392 17.14 20.95 20.00
CA GLN A 392 17.17 22.17 20.82
C GLN A 392 18.59 22.77 21.00
N ARG A 393 19.66 22.08 20.57
CA ARG A 393 21.05 22.58 20.64
C ARG A 393 21.61 23.04 19.29
N VAL A 394 21.09 22.57 18.15
CA VAL A 394 21.80 22.64 16.85
C VAL A 394 21.07 23.43 15.77
N GLU A 395 19.74 23.35 15.65
CA GLU A 395 19.02 23.89 14.48
C GLU A 395 18.04 25.05 14.77
N ARG A 396 17.95 25.96 13.78
CA ARG A 396 17.29 27.28 13.88
C ARG A 396 15.87 27.33 13.32
N SER A 397 15.34 26.24 12.73
CA SER A 397 14.02 26.24 12.11
C SER A 397 12.92 26.10 13.17
N GLN A 398 11.93 27.01 13.13
CA GLN A 398 10.82 27.04 14.08
C GLN A 398 10.00 25.76 14.03
N ARG A 399 9.84 25.17 12.83
CA ARG A 399 9.10 23.92 12.61
C ARG A 399 9.74 22.71 13.30
N ILE A 400 11.06 22.56 13.25
CA ILE A 400 11.78 21.44 13.88
C ILE A 400 11.68 21.53 15.41
N ASN A 401 11.70 22.75 15.97
CA ASN A 401 11.48 22.97 17.39
C ASN A 401 10.04 22.64 17.83
N ASP A 402 9.05 22.98 17.01
CA ASP A 402 7.65 22.66 17.31
C ASP A 402 7.39 21.14 17.26
N ALA A 403 7.97 20.45 16.27
CA ALA A 403 7.97 18.98 16.21
C ALA A 403 8.66 18.35 17.43
N ALA A 404 9.84 18.85 17.83
CA ALA A 404 10.56 18.37 19.00
C ALA A 404 9.77 18.57 20.32
N LYS A 405 9.08 19.70 20.49
CA LYS A 405 8.19 19.94 21.65
C LYS A 405 7.02 18.96 21.68
N ARG A 406 6.44 18.66 20.51
CA ARG A 406 5.34 17.72 20.40
C ARG A 406 5.77 16.30 20.77
N LEU A 407 6.95 15.85 20.32
CA LEU A 407 7.53 14.58 20.75
C LEU A 407 7.76 14.53 22.28
N GLN A 408 8.26 15.61 22.88
CA GLN A 408 8.42 15.69 24.34
C GLN A 408 7.07 15.62 25.08
N ALA A 409 6.03 16.27 24.58
CA ALA A 409 4.68 16.20 25.15
C ALA A 409 4.10 14.77 25.13
N MET A 410 4.53 13.95 24.18
CA MET A 410 4.15 12.55 24.06
C MET A 410 5.08 11.60 24.83
N SER A 411 6.10 12.12 25.53
CA SER A 411 7.18 11.36 26.17
C SER A 411 7.94 10.45 25.19
N ILE A 412 8.25 10.97 24.00
CA ILE A 412 9.07 10.34 22.97
C ILE A 412 10.44 11.00 22.94
N ALA A 413 11.49 10.19 23.00
CA ALA A 413 12.87 10.63 23.03
C ALA A 413 13.58 10.51 21.67
N ALA A 414 13.06 9.72 20.74
CA ALA A 414 13.53 9.70 19.34
C ALA A 414 12.39 9.31 18.38
N ALA A 415 12.37 9.95 17.21
CA ALA A 415 11.52 9.56 16.09
C ALA A 415 12.39 9.25 14.87
N VAL A 416 12.21 8.08 14.27
CA VAL A 416 13.00 7.60 13.12
C VAL A 416 12.04 7.25 11.99
N GLY A 417 12.32 7.70 10.77
CA GLY A 417 11.48 7.40 9.61
C GLY A 417 11.75 6.00 9.05
N ILE A 418 10.69 5.33 8.62
CA ILE A 418 10.73 4.07 7.87
C ILE A 418 10.47 4.44 6.41
N TYR A 419 11.52 4.40 5.58
CA TYR A 419 11.46 4.87 4.20
C TYR A 419 11.51 3.70 3.21
N SER A 420 10.52 3.61 2.32
CA SER A 420 10.64 2.81 1.09
C SER A 420 10.76 3.75 -0.11
N LYS A 421 11.76 3.53 -0.98
CA LYS A 421 12.01 4.31 -2.20
C LYS A 421 12.00 5.85 -1.98
N SER A 422 12.52 6.30 -0.84
CA SER A 422 12.56 7.72 -0.40
C SER A 422 11.21 8.36 -0.05
N ARG A 423 10.15 7.54 0.11
CA ARG A 423 8.87 7.96 0.69
C ARG A 423 8.79 7.46 2.13
N LEU A 424 8.29 8.30 3.05
CA LEU A 424 8.03 7.90 4.43
C LEU A 424 6.79 7.00 4.46
N ASP A 425 7.00 5.70 4.62
CA ASP A 425 5.93 4.69 4.70
C ASP A 425 5.53 4.39 6.16
N GLY A 426 6.38 4.76 7.12
CA GLY A 426 6.10 4.65 8.54
C GLY A 426 7.08 5.45 9.38
N MET A 427 6.92 5.41 10.69
CA MET A 427 7.90 5.94 11.64
C MET A 427 7.95 5.10 12.91
N LEU A 428 9.14 5.01 13.48
CA LEU A 428 9.44 4.37 14.74
C LEU A 428 9.65 5.45 15.80
N LEU A 429 8.79 5.43 16.83
CA LEU A 429 8.84 6.34 17.97
C LEU A 429 9.37 5.59 19.18
N LEU A 430 10.48 6.07 19.74
CA LEU A 430 11.13 5.49 20.92
C LEU A 430 10.92 6.38 22.15
N GLY A 431 10.51 5.77 23.26
CA GLY A 431 10.49 6.41 24.57
C GLY A 431 11.89 6.71 25.12
N PRO A 432 11.97 7.39 26.27
CA PRO A 432 13.25 7.63 26.95
C PRO A 432 13.92 6.32 27.37
N ARG A 433 15.25 6.26 27.28
CA ARG A 433 16.01 5.08 27.75
C ARG A 433 15.84 4.93 29.26
N LEU A 434 15.76 3.68 29.71
CA LEU A 434 15.77 3.31 31.14
C LEU A 434 17.06 3.78 31.85
N SER A 435 18.15 3.92 31.10
CA SER A 435 19.43 4.48 31.60
C SER A 435 19.42 6.00 31.80
N GLY A 436 18.40 6.70 31.30
CA GLY A 436 18.32 8.15 31.29
C GLY A 436 19.30 8.83 30.32
N ARG A 437 19.88 8.09 29.36
CA ARG A 437 20.77 8.65 28.32
C ARG A 437 19.99 9.04 27.07
N ILE A 438 20.53 10.02 26.36
CA ILE A 438 20.04 10.41 25.03
C ILE A 438 20.61 9.42 24.00
N TYR A 439 19.85 9.21 22.93
CA TYR A 439 20.29 8.44 21.77
C TYR A 439 21.45 9.12 21.06
N ALA A 440 22.63 8.51 21.10
CA ALA A 440 23.84 9.04 20.48
C ALA A 440 23.81 8.91 18.95
N ALA A 441 24.65 9.65 18.23
CA ALA A 441 24.69 9.65 16.76
C ALA A 441 24.90 8.24 16.16
N ALA A 442 25.78 7.42 16.74
CA ALA A 442 26.00 6.04 16.28
C ALA A 442 24.77 5.14 16.47
N GLU A 443 23.97 5.39 17.52
CA GLU A 443 22.74 4.65 17.79
C GLU A 443 21.62 5.11 16.85
N GLN A 444 21.57 6.40 16.54
CA GLN A 444 20.67 6.96 15.53
C GLN A 444 20.95 6.37 14.14
N GLU A 445 22.23 6.25 13.75
CA GLU A 445 22.64 5.62 12.50
C GLU A 445 22.26 4.13 12.46
N THR A 446 22.45 3.41 13.57
CA THR A 446 22.02 2.02 13.70
C THR A 446 20.50 1.90 13.58
N LEU A 447 19.74 2.79 14.22
CA LEU A 447 18.28 2.82 14.14
C LEU A 447 17.78 3.14 12.72
N ASP A 448 18.42 4.09 12.02
CA ASP A 448 18.08 4.40 10.62
C ASP A 448 18.28 3.17 9.72
N LEU A 449 19.43 2.48 9.87
CA LEU A 449 19.72 1.26 9.11
C LEU A 449 18.69 0.15 9.41
N LEU A 450 18.32 -0.04 10.68
CA LEU A 450 17.29 -0.99 11.09
C LEU A 450 15.92 -0.63 10.51
N CYS A 451 15.54 0.65 10.51
CA CYS A 451 14.28 1.11 9.93
C CYS A 451 14.23 0.94 8.41
N ARG A 452 15.36 1.13 7.71
CA ARG A 452 15.47 0.82 6.27
C ARG A 452 15.30 -0.67 5.98
N GLN A 453 15.91 -1.54 6.76
CA GLN A 453 15.70 -2.98 6.61
C GLN A 453 14.26 -3.39 6.93
N LEU A 454 13.66 -2.78 7.96
CA LEU A 454 12.25 -2.97 8.28
C LEU A 454 11.36 -2.55 7.11
N ALA A 455 11.61 -1.41 6.46
CA ALA A 455 10.82 -0.94 5.32
C ALA A 455 10.75 -1.99 4.20
N VAL A 456 11.87 -2.62 3.88
CA VAL A 456 11.94 -3.70 2.87
C VAL A 456 11.12 -4.91 3.29
N ALA A 457 11.22 -5.32 4.57
CA ALA A 457 10.45 -6.45 5.08
C ALA A 457 8.94 -6.17 5.10
N LEU A 458 8.53 -4.93 5.42
CA LEU A 458 7.13 -4.50 5.40
C LEU A 458 6.57 -4.51 3.96
N GLU A 459 7.34 -4.04 2.98
CA GLU A 459 6.95 -4.11 1.56
C GLU A 459 6.76 -5.56 1.12
N ASN A 460 7.68 -6.46 1.50
CA ASN A 460 7.58 -7.88 1.20
C ASN A 460 6.38 -8.55 1.88
N ALA A 461 6.14 -8.27 3.16
CA ALA A 461 5.00 -8.82 3.90
C ALA A 461 3.68 -8.34 3.29
N LYS A 462 3.57 -7.06 2.93
CA LYS A 462 2.38 -6.49 2.27
C LYS A 462 2.14 -7.13 0.91
N LEU A 463 3.19 -7.29 0.09
CA LEU A 463 3.10 -7.95 -1.21
C LEU A 463 2.65 -9.41 -1.08
N TYR A 464 3.16 -10.11 -0.07
CA TYR A 464 2.76 -11.50 0.20
C TYR A 464 1.28 -11.60 0.58
N THR A 465 0.81 -10.76 1.51
CA THR A 465 -0.61 -10.71 1.87
C THR A 465 -1.48 -10.35 0.67
N GLN A 466 -1.12 -9.33 -0.12
CA GLN A 466 -1.86 -8.97 -1.33
C GLN A 466 -1.94 -10.11 -2.36
N LEU A 467 -0.85 -10.87 -2.52
CA LEU A 467 -0.81 -12.02 -3.42
C LEU A 467 -1.70 -13.16 -2.90
N GLN A 468 -1.69 -13.40 -1.59
CA GLN A 468 -2.55 -14.40 -0.95
C GLN A 468 -4.04 -14.01 -1.05
N ASP A 469 -4.37 -12.76 -0.74
CA ASP A 469 -5.73 -12.21 -0.84
C ASP A 469 -6.23 -12.27 -2.29
N SER A 470 -5.37 -11.91 -3.25
CA SER A 470 -5.69 -12.02 -4.68
C SER A 470 -5.95 -13.48 -5.07
N LYS A 471 -5.16 -14.43 -4.57
CA LYS A 471 -5.36 -15.86 -4.84
C LYS A 471 -6.70 -16.36 -4.27
N ILE A 472 -6.98 -16.05 -3.00
CA ILE A 472 -8.24 -16.41 -2.34
C ILE A 472 -9.43 -15.78 -3.08
N TYR A 473 -9.32 -14.51 -3.45
CA TYR A 473 -10.36 -13.82 -4.22
C TYR A 473 -10.65 -14.50 -5.56
N HIS A 474 -9.63 -14.87 -6.32
CA HIS A 474 -9.81 -15.58 -7.59
C HIS A 474 -10.44 -16.98 -7.41
N GLU A 475 -10.04 -17.72 -6.37
CA GLU A 475 -10.65 -19.03 -6.05
C GLU A 475 -12.13 -18.88 -5.69
N ILE A 476 -12.47 -17.91 -4.83
CA ILE A 476 -13.85 -17.59 -4.46
C ILE A 476 -14.69 -17.16 -5.67
N LEU A 477 -14.12 -16.35 -6.57
CA LEU A 477 -14.81 -15.97 -7.80
C LEU A 477 -15.13 -17.19 -8.66
N LEU A 478 -14.16 -18.07 -8.90
CA LEU A 478 -14.36 -19.27 -9.72
C LEU A 478 -15.40 -20.22 -9.14
N ASP A 479 -15.41 -20.41 -7.82
CA ASP A 479 -16.34 -21.31 -7.13
C ASP A 479 -17.77 -20.77 -7.02
N ASN A 480 -17.96 -19.45 -7.11
CA ASN A 480 -19.28 -18.82 -7.08
C ASN A 480 -19.87 -18.55 -8.48
N LEU A 481 -19.19 -18.95 -9.57
CA LEU A 481 -19.75 -18.86 -10.92
C LEU A 481 -20.94 -19.84 -11.09
N VAL A 482 -21.99 -19.37 -11.75
CA VAL A 482 -23.19 -20.18 -12.13
C VAL A 482 -22.92 -21.05 -13.37
N SER A 483 -21.74 -20.92 -13.98
CA SER A 483 -21.28 -21.77 -15.07
C SER A 483 -20.33 -22.83 -14.55
N GLY A 484 -20.43 -24.04 -15.10
CA GLY A 484 -19.38 -25.03 -14.95
C GLY A 484 -18.13 -24.59 -15.69
N VAL A 485 -17.00 -24.58 -15.00
CA VAL A 485 -15.69 -24.20 -15.56
C VAL A 485 -14.70 -25.34 -15.34
N ALA A 486 -14.13 -25.83 -16.44
CA ALA A 486 -13.05 -26.82 -16.42
C ALA A 486 -11.87 -26.33 -17.29
N ALA A 487 -10.65 -26.35 -16.75
CA ALA A 487 -9.45 -25.99 -17.49
C ALA A 487 -8.48 -27.15 -17.55
N ALA A 488 -7.78 -27.29 -18.68
CA ALA A 488 -6.69 -28.21 -18.84
C ALA A 488 -5.40 -27.48 -19.24
N THR A 489 -4.27 -27.95 -18.73
CA THR A 489 -2.93 -27.49 -19.09
C THR A 489 -2.55 -27.91 -20.51
N ALA A 490 -1.46 -27.36 -21.04
CA ALA A 490 -0.92 -27.71 -22.35
C ALA A 490 -0.54 -29.20 -22.50
N ASP A 491 -0.29 -29.92 -21.40
CA ASP A 491 -0.06 -31.37 -21.36
C ASP A 491 -1.36 -32.19 -21.22
N GLY A 492 -2.53 -31.55 -21.30
CA GLY A 492 -3.82 -32.22 -21.30
C GLY A 492 -4.27 -32.73 -19.93
N ARG A 493 -3.79 -32.11 -18.84
CA ARG A 493 -4.20 -32.43 -17.47
C ARG A 493 -5.11 -31.36 -16.90
N ILE A 494 -6.11 -31.78 -16.14
CA ILE A 494 -7.10 -30.85 -15.58
C ILE A 494 -6.48 -30.05 -14.44
N SER A 495 -6.52 -28.72 -14.54
CA SER A 495 -5.94 -27.77 -13.58
C SER A 495 -6.99 -26.94 -12.83
N VAL A 496 -8.20 -26.81 -13.36
CA VAL A 496 -9.30 -26.08 -12.73
C VAL A 496 -10.58 -26.89 -12.91
N PHE A 497 -11.35 -27.02 -11.84
CA PHE A 497 -12.67 -27.65 -11.86
C PHE A 497 -13.53 -27.07 -10.75
N ASN A 498 -14.39 -26.10 -11.08
CA ASN A 498 -15.14 -25.33 -10.07
C ASN A 498 -16.33 -26.10 -9.50
N ARG A 499 -16.94 -25.56 -8.43
CA ARG A 499 -18.11 -26.16 -7.77
C ARG A 499 -19.29 -26.45 -8.72
N GLU A 500 -19.57 -25.56 -9.66
CA GLU A 500 -20.69 -25.74 -10.57
C GLU A 500 -20.41 -26.82 -11.63
N ALA A 501 -19.16 -26.97 -12.08
CA ALA A 501 -18.75 -28.07 -12.92
C ALA A 501 -18.99 -29.41 -12.22
N GLN A 502 -18.66 -29.52 -10.93
CA GLN A 502 -18.96 -30.70 -10.12
C GLN A 502 -20.46 -30.98 -10.03
N ARG A 503 -21.30 -29.94 -9.91
CA ARG A 503 -22.77 -30.10 -9.83
C ARG A 503 -23.35 -30.63 -11.15
N ILE A 504 -22.94 -30.03 -12.28
CA ILE A 504 -23.47 -30.37 -13.61
C ILE A 504 -22.98 -31.75 -14.07
N THR A 505 -21.69 -32.07 -13.87
CA THR A 505 -21.13 -33.37 -14.30
C THR A 505 -21.28 -34.47 -13.26
N ARG A 506 -21.60 -34.13 -12.00
CA ARG A 506 -21.61 -35.02 -10.82
C ARG A 506 -20.27 -35.68 -10.51
N LEU A 507 -19.17 -35.12 -11.00
CA LEU A 507 -17.81 -35.55 -10.67
C LEU A 507 -17.25 -34.72 -9.53
N SER A 508 -16.49 -35.34 -8.63
CA SER A 508 -15.77 -34.62 -7.56
C SER A 508 -14.50 -33.98 -8.11
N ALA A 509 -14.17 -32.77 -7.67
CA ALA A 509 -12.89 -32.15 -8.01
C ALA A 509 -11.69 -33.03 -7.58
N ALA A 510 -11.78 -33.73 -6.46
CA ALA A 510 -10.70 -34.61 -5.99
C ALA A 510 -10.40 -35.77 -6.95
N ASP A 511 -11.39 -36.24 -7.71
CA ASP A 511 -11.26 -37.37 -8.63
C ASP A 511 -10.76 -36.93 -10.02
N VAL A 512 -10.90 -35.65 -10.35
CA VAL A 512 -10.69 -35.11 -11.69
C VAL A 512 -9.41 -34.25 -11.77
N MET A 513 -9.08 -33.53 -10.70
CA MET A 513 -7.91 -32.64 -10.68
C MET A 513 -6.59 -33.40 -10.91
N GLY A 514 -5.75 -32.89 -11.82
CA GLY A 514 -4.47 -33.49 -12.21
C GLY A 514 -4.57 -34.71 -13.13
N ARG A 515 -5.77 -35.24 -13.39
CA ARG A 515 -6.02 -36.35 -14.32
C ARG A 515 -6.11 -35.86 -15.77
N PRO A 516 -5.93 -36.76 -16.76
CA PRO A 516 -6.09 -36.39 -18.17
C PRO A 516 -7.53 -35.96 -18.51
N ILE A 517 -7.68 -35.11 -19.53
CA ILE A 517 -8.96 -34.56 -20.01
C ILE A 517 -10.04 -35.64 -20.24
N ARG A 518 -9.63 -36.86 -20.62
CA ARG A 518 -10.51 -38.01 -20.90
C ARG A 518 -11.35 -38.50 -19.72
N VAL A 519 -11.06 -38.05 -18.50
CA VAL A 519 -11.89 -38.33 -17.31
C VAL A 519 -13.18 -37.51 -17.31
N LEU A 520 -13.24 -36.41 -18.07
CA LEU A 520 -14.46 -35.64 -18.26
C LEU A 520 -15.43 -36.36 -19.21
N PRO A 521 -16.74 -36.06 -19.15
CA PRO A 521 -17.70 -36.56 -20.12
C PRO A 521 -17.26 -36.29 -21.57
N GLU A 522 -17.51 -37.24 -22.47
CA GLU A 522 -17.00 -37.21 -23.87
C GLU A 522 -17.20 -35.86 -24.59
N PRO A 523 -18.38 -35.20 -24.50
CA PRO A 523 -18.58 -33.93 -25.20
C PRO A 523 -17.65 -32.81 -24.71
N LEU A 524 -17.40 -32.75 -23.39
CA LEU A 524 -16.52 -31.75 -22.79
C LEU A 524 -15.05 -32.10 -23.01
N ALA A 525 -14.70 -33.39 -22.88
CA ALA A 525 -13.35 -33.87 -23.11
C ALA A 525 -12.90 -33.59 -24.56
N ARG A 526 -13.74 -33.96 -25.53
CA ARG A 526 -13.48 -33.75 -26.95
C ARG A 526 -13.38 -32.27 -27.31
N THR A 527 -14.24 -31.42 -26.72
CA THR A 527 -14.18 -29.97 -26.93
C THR A 527 -12.86 -29.39 -26.43
N LEU A 528 -12.41 -29.77 -25.24
CA LEU A 528 -11.10 -29.35 -24.71
C LEU A 528 -9.93 -29.86 -25.55
N GLU A 529 -9.94 -31.14 -25.95
CA GLU A 529 -8.91 -31.74 -26.82
C GLU A 529 -8.82 -30.99 -28.17
N LEU A 530 -9.95 -30.79 -28.86
CA LEU A 530 -9.99 -30.05 -30.12
C LEU A 530 -9.54 -28.59 -29.98
N THR A 531 -9.88 -27.95 -28.86
CA THR A 531 -9.48 -26.56 -28.59
C THR A 531 -7.98 -26.44 -28.35
N LEU A 532 -7.38 -27.41 -27.67
CA LEU A 532 -5.92 -27.49 -27.47
C LEU A 532 -5.19 -27.79 -28.79
N GLU A 533 -5.68 -28.74 -29.59
CA GLU A 533 -5.06 -29.15 -30.85
C GLU A 533 -5.15 -28.06 -31.92
N ARG A 534 -6.33 -27.47 -32.10
CA ARG A 534 -6.58 -26.48 -33.18
C ARG A 534 -6.29 -25.05 -32.76
N GLN A 535 -6.08 -24.79 -31.47
CA GLN A 535 -5.98 -23.45 -30.87
C GLN A 535 -7.16 -22.53 -31.24
N LEU A 536 -8.31 -23.14 -31.57
CA LEU A 536 -9.52 -22.46 -31.98
C LEU A 536 -10.63 -22.81 -30.98
N GLY A 537 -11.19 -21.79 -30.34
CA GLY A 537 -12.29 -21.94 -29.40
C GLY A 537 -13.62 -22.16 -30.10
N VAL A 538 -14.52 -22.88 -29.45
CA VAL A 538 -15.91 -23.06 -29.87
C VAL A 538 -16.80 -22.11 -29.07
N ARG A 539 -17.86 -21.57 -29.67
CA ARG A 539 -18.82 -20.70 -28.97
C ARG A 539 -20.23 -21.21 -29.12
N ASP A 540 -20.98 -21.14 -28.03
CA ASP A 540 -22.42 -21.43 -27.96
C ASP A 540 -22.86 -22.74 -28.64
N GLN A 541 -22.06 -23.79 -28.48
CA GLN A 541 -22.43 -25.10 -29.00
C GLN A 541 -23.29 -25.83 -27.97
N GLU A 542 -24.51 -26.18 -28.34
CA GLU A 542 -25.35 -27.05 -27.53
C GLU A 542 -24.90 -28.50 -27.67
N MET A 543 -24.75 -29.17 -26.53
CA MET A 543 -24.32 -30.56 -26.44
C MET A 543 -25.16 -31.27 -25.38
N ILE A 544 -25.25 -32.59 -25.51
CA ILE A 544 -25.93 -33.41 -24.51
C ILE A 544 -24.85 -34.16 -23.73
N ILE A 545 -24.79 -33.94 -22.43
CA ILE A 545 -24.00 -34.79 -21.54
C ILE A 545 -24.88 -35.99 -21.21
N SER A 546 -24.65 -37.09 -21.93
CA SER A 546 -25.32 -38.37 -21.67
C SER A 546 -24.68 -39.07 -20.48
N ARG A 547 -25.53 -39.58 -19.60
CA ARG A 547 -25.15 -40.24 -18.34
C ARG A 547 -25.34 -41.76 -18.49
N GLU A 548 -24.60 -42.56 -17.72
CA GLU A 548 -24.88 -44.01 -17.57
C GLU A 548 -26.23 -44.28 -16.87
N THR A 549 -26.85 -43.26 -16.28
CA THR A 549 -28.13 -43.30 -15.56
C THR A 549 -29.12 -42.29 -16.17
N ASP A 550 -29.63 -42.61 -17.37
CA ASP A 550 -30.90 -42.19 -18.04
C ASP A 550 -31.38 -40.71 -18.02
N GLU A 551 -30.62 -39.76 -17.47
CA GLU A 551 -30.94 -38.32 -17.51
C GLU A 551 -29.91 -37.56 -18.36
N ASP A 552 -30.25 -37.32 -19.63
CA ASP A 552 -29.50 -36.44 -20.51
C ASP A 552 -29.58 -34.99 -20.02
N THR A 553 -28.42 -34.36 -19.81
CA THR A 553 -28.34 -32.94 -19.43
C THR A 553 -27.95 -32.10 -20.65
N PRO A 554 -28.86 -31.28 -21.21
CA PRO A 554 -28.49 -30.36 -22.26
C PRO A 554 -27.63 -29.25 -21.68
N VAL A 555 -26.45 -29.07 -22.25
CA VAL A 555 -25.52 -28.01 -21.85
C VAL A 555 -25.14 -27.15 -23.04
N ARG A 556 -24.99 -25.85 -22.81
CA ARG A 556 -24.39 -24.94 -23.79
C ARG A 556 -22.93 -24.73 -23.43
N VAL A 557 -22.04 -24.99 -24.37
CA VAL A 557 -20.59 -25.08 -24.17
C VAL A 557 -19.87 -24.00 -24.98
N GLY A 558 -18.87 -23.37 -24.36
CA GLY A 558 -17.90 -22.53 -25.02
C GLY A 558 -16.48 -22.90 -24.57
N SER A 559 -15.51 -22.81 -25.47
CA SER A 559 -14.12 -23.10 -25.17
C SER A 559 -13.18 -22.01 -25.69
N SER A 560 -12.04 -21.87 -25.03
CA SER A 560 -10.99 -20.94 -25.44
C SER A 560 -9.63 -21.38 -24.93
N VAL A 561 -8.57 -21.12 -25.71
CA VAL A 561 -7.19 -21.26 -25.25
C VAL A 561 -6.76 -20.05 -24.42
N PHE A 562 -5.88 -20.27 -23.45
CA PHE A 562 -5.24 -19.19 -22.70
C PHE A 562 -3.71 -19.31 -22.75
N HIS A 563 -3.08 -18.14 -22.84
CA HIS A 563 -1.64 -17.99 -23.03
C HIS A 563 -1.01 -17.35 -21.80
N GLY A 564 0.24 -17.72 -21.54
CA GLY A 564 1.06 -17.17 -20.47
C GLY A 564 1.85 -15.97 -20.95
N HIS A 565 2.76 -15.52 -20.09
CA HIS A 565 3.66 -14.42 -20.41
C HIS A 565 4.51 -14.76 -21.65
N ARG A 566 4.56 -13.85 -22.64
CA ARG A 566 5.19 -14.01 -23.97
C ARG A 566 4.47 -14.96 -24.96
N GLY A 567 3.17 -15.19 -24.81
CA GLY A 567 2.38 -15.91 -25.82
C GLY A 567 2.59 -17.43 -25.83
N ARG A 568 3.18 -18.00 -24.78
CA ARG A 568 3.28 -19.45 -24.61
C ARG A 568 1.89 -20.03 -24.29
N LEU A 569 1.43 -21.02 -25.05
CA LEU A 569 0.18 -21.74 -24.74
C LEU A 569 0.28 -22.36 -23.34
N LEU A 570 -0.62 -21.97 -22.43
CA LEU A 570 -0.70 -22.56 -21.09
C LEU A 570 -1.74 -23.67 -21.02
N GLY A 571 -2.79 -23.60 -21.83
CA GLY A 571 -3.87 -24.57 -21.80
C GLY A 571 -5.13 -24.12 -22.52
N ALA A 572 -6.23 -24.83 -22.28
CA ALA A 572 -7.57 -24.51 -22.74
C ALA A 572 -8.58 -24.57 -21.59
N LEU A 573 -9.61 -23.74 -21.69
CA LEU A 573 -10.72 -23.63 -20.77
C LEU A 573 -12.00 -24.01 -21.52
N VAL A 574 -12.88 -24.75 -20.86
CA VAL A 574 -14.26 -24.96 -21.28
C VAL A 574 -15.20 -24.42 -20.21
N VAL A 575 -16.18 -23.65 -20.65
CA VAL A 575 -17.26 -23.09 -19.84
C VAL A 575 -18.57 -23.69 -20.34
N PHE A 576 -19.39 -24.22 -19.45
CA PHE A 576 -20.64 -24.87 -19.83
C PHE A 576 -21.78 -24.53 -18.86
N HIS A 577 -22.98 -24.43 -19.42
CA HIS A 577 -24.18 -24.02 -18.70
C HIS A 577 -25.28 -25.05 -18.88
N ASP A 578 -25.97 -25.41 -17.80
CA ASP A 578 -27.20 -26.21 -17.85
C ASP A 578 -28.34 -25.36 -18.44
N VAL A 579 -28.94 -25.82 -19.53
CA VAL A 579 -30.00 -25.08 -20.25
C VAL A 579 -31.39 -25.74 -20.14
N ASP A 580 -31.57 -26.76 -19.30
CA ASP A 580 -32.85 -27.48 -19.20
C ASP A 580 -33.99 -26.54 -18.77
N ALA A 581 -33.76 -25.70 -17.74
CA ALA A 581 -34.77 -24.75 -17.27
C ALA A 581 -35.13 -23.70 -18.34
N LEU A 582 -34.13 -23.18 -19.07
CA LEU A 582 -34.32 -22.21 -20.13
C LEU A 582 -35.17 -22.79 -21.27
N ARG A 583 -34.86 -24.03 -21.67
CA ARG A 583 -35.59 -24.76 -22.73
C ARG A 583 -37.05 -24.99 -22.35
N ARG A 584 -37.35 -25.34 -21.10
CA ARG A 584 -38.74 -25.51 -20.61
C ARG A 584 -39.53 -24.21 -20.66
N LEU A 585 -38.91 -23.10 -20.27
CA LEU A 585 -39.51 -21.75 -20.36
C LEU A 585 -39.80 -21.35 -21.80
N GLU A 586 -38.86 -21.51 -22.73
CA GLU A 586 -39.07 -21.19 -24.15
C GLU A 586 -40.21 -22.02 -24.76
N MET A 587 -40.27 -23.32 -24.45
CA MET A 587 -41.36 -24.18 -24.91
C MET A 587 -42.72 -23.74 -24.33
N GLN A 588 -42.75 -23.30 -23.08
CA GLN A 588 -43.97 -22.80 -22.45
C GLN A 588 -44.44 -21.48 -23.08
N VAL A 589 -43.53 -20.53 -23.32
CA VAL A 589 -43.85 -19.26 -24.00
C VAL A 589 -44.42 -19.51 -25.39
N ARG A 590 -43.76 -20.35 -26.21
CA ARG A 590 -44.27 -20.73 -27.55
C ARG A 590 -45.65 -21.37 -27.49
N ARG A 591 -45.96 -22.14 -26.44
CA ARG A 591 -47.27 -22.77 -26.25
C ARG A 591 -48.33 -21.73 -25.86
N THR A 592 -47.99 -20.76 -25.01
CA THR A 592 -48.90 -19.70 -24.58
C THR A 592 -49.24 -18.75 -25.73
N ASP A 593 -48.25 -18.33 -26.53
CA ASP A 593 -48.48 -17.49 -27.72
C ASP A 593 -49.42 -18.17 -28.72
N ARG A 594 -49.24 -19.49 -28.95
CA ARG A 594 -50.13 -20.26 -29.81
C ARG A 594 -51.56 -20.35 -29.27
N LEU A 595 -51.73 -20.58 -27.98
CA LEU A 595 -53.05 -20.63 -27.34
C LEU A 595 -53.77 -19.28 -27.39
N ALA A 596 -53.03 -18.17 -27.23
CA ALA A 596 -53.57 -16.82 -27.37
C ALA A 596 -54.05 -16.54 -28.81
N SER A 597 -53.28 -16.97 -29.82
CA SER A 597 -53.71 -16.90 -31.22
C SER A 597 -54.97 -17.72 -31.49
N VAL A 598 -55.05 -18.97 -31.01
CA VAL A 598 -56.28 -19.80 -31.14
C VAL A 598 -57.51 -19.17 -30.49
N GLY A 599 -57.34 -18.51 -29.33
CA GLY A 599 -58.43 -17.82 -28.63
C GLY A 599 -59.05 -16.66 -29.41
N THR A 600 -58.23 -15.92 -30.16
CA THR A 600 -58.70 -14.80 -31.01
C THR A 600 -59.42 -15.32 -32.27
N LEU A 601 -58.97 -16.45 -32.81
CA LEU A 601 -59.51 -17.09 -34.03
C LEU A 601 -60.89 -17.73 -33.81
N ALA A 602 -61.16 -18.26 -32.60
CA ALA A 602 -62.41 -18.95 -32.28
C ALA A 602 -63.67 -18.05 -32.42
N ALA A 603 -63.54 -16.74 -32.16
CA ALA A 603 -64.66 -15.80 -32.22
C ALA A 603 -65.11 -15.48 -33.67
N GLY A 604 -64.17 -15.36 -34.61
CA GLY A 604 -64.46 -15.14 -36.03
C GLY A 604 -65.10 -16.37 -36.69
N MET A 605 -64.59 -17.57 -36.38
CA MET A 605 -65.12 -18.83 -36.90
C MET A 605 -66.53 -19.15 -36.41
N ALA A 606 -66.83 -18.83 -35.15
CA ALA A 606 -68.18 -18.98 -34.63
C ALA A 606 -69.20 -18.18 -35.46
N HIS A 607 -68.79 -17.01 -35.98
CA HIS A 607 -69.65 -16.20 -36.82
C HIS A 607 -69.81 -16.77 -38.24
N GLU A 608 -68.73 -17.28 -38.83
CA GLU A 608 -68.75 -17.90 -40.16
C GLU A 608 -69.46 -19.26 -40.21
N ILE A 609 -69.46 -20.04 -39.11
CA ILE A 609 -70.25 -21.28 -38.98
C ILE A 609 -71.73 -20.94 -38.73
N LYS A 610 -72.01 -19.86 -38.01
CA LYS A 610 -73.39 -19.43 -37.72
C LYS A 610 -74.15 -19.03 -38.99
N ASN A 611 -73.48 -18.40 -39.96
CA ASN A 611 -74.09 -17.94 -41.21
C ASN A 611 -74.73 -19.10 -42.06
N PRO A 612 -73.99 -20.15 -42.45
CA PRO A 612 -74.55 -21.29 -43.18
C PRO A 612 -75.60 -22.04 -42.35
N LEU A 613 -75.42 -22.14 -41.02
CA LEU A 613 -76.43 -22.72 -40.13
C LEU A 613 -77.75 -21.95 -40.13
N VAL A 614 -77.73 -20.61 -40.19
CA VAL A 614 -78.93 -19.78 -40.30
C VAL A 614 -79.64 -20.03 -41.64
N THR A 615 -78.89 -20.12 -42.74
CA THR A 615 -79.45 -20.46 -44.05
C THR A 615 -80.11 -21.85 -44.03
N VAL A 616 -79.41 -22.85 -43.51
CA VAL A 616 -79.94 -24.22 -43.35
C VAL A 616 -81.22 -24.23 -42.51
N LYS A 617 -81.22 -23.52 -41.37
CA LYS A 617 -82.39 -23.39 -40.51
C LYS A 617 -83.57 -22.71 -41.22
N THR A 618 -83.33 -21.62 -41.95
CA THR A 618 -84.40 -20.85 -42.60
C THR A 618 -85.06 -21.68 -43.71
N PHE A 619 -84.26 -22.32 -44.56
CA PHE A 619 -84.78 -23.16 -45.64
C PHE A 619 -85.49 -24.41 -45.10
N THR A 620 -84.99 -25.03 -44.02
CA THR A 620 -85.67 -26.17 -43.37
C THR A 620 -86.99 -25.76 -42.71
N GLN A 621 -87.10 -24.54 -42.18
CA GLN A 621 -88.34 -24.00 -41.62
C GLN A 621 -89.37 -23.64 -42.69
N LEU A 622 -88.93 -23.19 -43.87
CA LEU A 622 -89.82 -22.87 -45.00
C LEU A 622 -90.28 -24.12 -45.76
N LEU A 623 -89.61 -25.26 -45.57
CA LEU A 623 -89.90 -26.51 -46.27
C LEU A 623 -91.35 -27.00 -46.12
N PRO A 624 -91.99 -26.98 -44.92
CA PRO A 624 -93.39 -27.38 -44.79
C PRO A 624 -94.38 -26.44 -45.49
N GLU A 625 -94.06 -25.14 -45.58
CA GLU A 625 -94.93 -24.13 -46.18
C GLU A 625 -94.80 -24.08 -47.71
N ARG A 626 -93.62 -24.41 -48.25
CA ARG A 626 -93.30 -24.36 -49.69
C ARG A 626 -92.96 -25.73 -50.28
N TYR A 627 -93.42 -26.82 -49.66
CA TYR A 627 -93.07 -28.18 -50.09
C TYR A 627 -93.53 -28.48 -51.53
N ASP A 628 -94.71 -28.00 -51.91
CA ASP A 628 -95.31 -28.27 -53.22
C ASP A 628 -94.74 -27.37 -54.34
N ASP A 629 -93.81 -26.46 -54.02
CA ASP A 629 -93.11 -25.61 -54.98
C ASP A 629 -91.87 -26.34 -55.55
N PRO A 630 -91.87 -26.74 -56.83
CA PRO A 630 -90.77 -27.49 -57.42
C PRO A 630 -89.45 -26.70 -57.45
N ASP A 631 -89.52 -25.39 -57.73
CA ASP A 631 -88.33 -24.52 -57.81
C ASP A 631 -87.70 -24.36 -56.42
N PHE A 632 -88.52 -24.28 -55.37
CA PHE A 632 -88.05 -24.26 -53.99
C PHE A 632 -87.37 -25.59 -53.61
N ARG A 633 -87.92 -26.74 -54.00
CA ARG A 633 -87.34 -28.06 -53.68
C ARG A 633 -85.97 -28.30 -54.32
N ASP A 634 -85.79 -27.89 -55.57
CA ASP A 634 -84.51 -28.00 -56.28
C ASP A 634 -83.47 -27.04 -55.68
N THR A 635 -83.89 -25.82 -55.34
CA THR A 635 -83.03 -24.86 -54.63
C THR A 635 -82.66 -25.36 -53.23
N PHE A 636 -83.62 -25.92 -52.49
CA PHE A 636 -83.42 -26.49 -51.16
C PHE A 636 -82.38 -27.63 -51.18
N SER A 637 -82.54 -28.58 -52.10
CA SER A 637 -81.66 -29.75 -52.17
C SER A 637 -80.22 -29.40 -52.57
N SER A 638 -80.05 -28.44 -53.49
CA SER A 638 -78.72 -27.98 -53.92
C SER A 638 -78.05 -27.08 -52.88
N LEU A 639 -78.76 -26.11 -52.32
CA LEU A 639 -78.21 -25.12 -51.38
C LEU A 639 -77.81 -25.74 -50.04
N ILE A 640 -78.67 -26.59 -49.45
CA ILE A 640 -78.38 -27.23 -48.16
C ILE A 640 -77.13 -28.12 -48.25
N GLY A 641 -77.00 -28.88 -49.33
CA GLY A 641 -75.81 -29.72 -49.56
C GLY A 641 -74.52 -28.89 -49.65
N GLN A 642 -74.58 -27.73 -50.29
CA GLN A 642 -73.44 -26.82 -50.39
C GLN A 642 -73.08 -26.18 -49.04
N GLU A 643 -74.07 -25.73 -48.26
CA GLU A 643 -73.81 -25.10 -46.95
C GLU A 643 -73.27 -26.08 -45.92
N VAL A 644 -73.71 -27.35 -45.93
CA VAL A 644 -73.14 -28.39 -45.05
C VAL A 644 -71.69 -28.70 -45.44
N LYS A 645 -71.40 -28.83 -46.74
CA LYS A 645 -70.03 -29.05 -47.23
C LYS A 645 -69.10 -27.88 -46.88
N ARG A 646 -69.64 -26.66 -46.87
CA ARG A 646 -68.93 -25.45 -46.42
C ARG A 646 -68.58 -25.52 -44.93
N ILE A 647 -69.52 -25.91 -44.07
CA ILE A 647 -69.27 -26.11 -42.64
C ILE A 647 -68.18 -27.15 -42.40
N ASP A 648 -68.24 -28.29 -43.10
CA ASP A 648 -67.26 -29.37 -42.95
C ASP A 648 -65.83 -28.95 -43.35
N THR A 649 -65.73 -28.13 -44.40
CA THR A 649 -64.47 -27.53 -44.83
C THR A 649 -63.90 -26.57 -43.78
N ILE A 650 -64.73 -25.70 -43.20
CA ILE A 650 -64.33 -24.75 -42.14
C ILE A 650 -63.84 -25.50 -40.89
N VAL A 651 -64.54 -26.56 -40.48
CA VAL A 651 -64.16 -27.39 -39.32
C VAL A 651 -62.85 -28.13 -39.58
N SER A 652 -62.69 -28.72 -40.77
CA SER A 652 -61.47 -29.44 -41.15
C SER A 652 -60.23 -28.52 -41.17
N GLN A 653 -60.38 -27.28 -41.66
CA GLN A 653 -59.30 -26.30 -41.66
C GLN A 653 -58.93 -25.84 -40.24
N LEU A 654 -59.89 -25.69 -39.33
CA LEU A 654 -59.62 -25.39 -37.90
C LEU A 654 -58.84 -26.51 -37.20
N LEU A 655 -59.24 -27.76 -37.44
CA LEU A 655 -58.57 -28.91 -36.85
C LEU A 655 -57.14 -29.08 -37.38
N GLY A 656 -56.91 -28.79 -38.67
CA GLY A 656 -55.58 -28.74 -39.27
C GLY A 656 -54.67 -27.70 -38.63
N PHE A 657 -55.20 -26.51 -38.31
CA PHE A 657 -54.45 -25.45 -37.63
C PHE A 657 -54.11 -25.80 -36.17
N SER A 658 -55.01 -26.48 -35.46
CA SER A 658 -54.80 -26.88 -34.06
C SER A 658 -53.83 -28.06 -33.89
N ARG A 659 -53.59 -28.86 -34.93
CA ARG A 659 -52.70 -30.03 -34.89
C ARG A 659 -51.90 -30.15 -36.20
N PRO A 660 -50.78 -29.42 -36.36
CA PRO A 660 -49.81 -29.78 -37.38
C PRO A 660 -49.10 -31.07 -36.96
N ALA A 661 -49.13 -32.09 -37.83
CA ALA A 661 -48.15 -33.17 -37.75
C ALA A 661 -46.78 -32.57 -38.11
N LYS A 662 -45.73 -32.80 -37.31
CA LYS A 662 -44.37 -32.35 -37.65
C LYS A 662 -44.03 -32.81 -39.08
N PRO A 663 -43.58 -31.91 -39.97
CA PRO A 663 -43.23 -32.28 -41.34
C PRO A 663 -42.12 -33.33 -41.34
N LYS A 664 -42.26 -34.32 -42.22
CA LYS A 664 -41.23 -35.35 -42.42
C LYS A 664 -40.31 -34.89 -43.54
N LEU A 665 -39.41 -33.97 -43.21
CA LEU A 665 -38.46 -33.42 -44.17
C LEU A 665 -37.50 -34.50 -44.67
N ALA A 666 -37.47 -34.69 -45.99
CA ALA A 666 -36.52 -35.57 -46.68
C ALA A 666 -35.97 -34.84 -47.93
N PRO A 667 -34.76 -35.19 -48.40
CA PRO A 667 -34.24 -34.64 -49.65
C PRO A 667 -35.19 -34.98 -50.81
N GLY A 668 -35.69 -33.96 -51.50
CA GLY A 668 -36.61 -34.13 -52.63
C GLY A 668 -36.47 -33.03 -53.68
N SER A 669 -36.92 -33.32 -54.90
CA SER A 669 -36.94 -32.38 -56.02
C SER A 669 -38.09 -31.39 -55.86
N LEU A 670 -37.79 -30.09 -55.84
CA LEU A 670 -38.82 -29.06 -55.79
C LEU A 670 -39.58 -28.95 -57.12
N HIS A 671 -38.93 -29.23 -58.26
CA HIS A 671 -39.58 -29.22 -59.57
C HIS A 671 -40.64 -30.31 -59.69
N GLU A 672 -40.38 -31.52 -59.17
CA GLU A 672 -41.37 -32.61 -59.14
C GLU A 672 -42.63 -32.23 -58.36
N VAL A 673 -42.48 -31.56 -57.21
CA VAL A 673 -43.63 -31.10 -56.41
C VAL A 673 -44.41 -30.02 -57.15
N LEU A 674 -43.74 -29.06 -57.80
CA LEU A 674 -44.39 -28.01 -58.60
C LEU A 674 -45.16 -28.59 -59.77
N ASP A 675 -44.59 -29.57 -60.49
CA ASP A 675 -45.26 -30.23 -61.60
C ASP A 675 -46.48 -31.05 -61.12
N ALA A 676 -46.37 -31.72 -59.97
CA ALA A 676 -47.50 -32.42 -59.36
C ALA A 676 -48.64 -31.45 -59.02
N SER A 677 -48.34 -30.31 -58.40
CA SER A 677 -49.33 -29.27 -58.09
C SER A 677 -49.98 -28.70 -59.36
N LEU A 678 -49.20 -28.40 -60.40
CA LEU A 678 -49.69 -27.88 -61.67
C LEU A 678 -50.60 -28.88 -62.40
N ASN A 679 -50.30 -30.17 -62.32
CA ASN A 679 -51.13 -31.23 -62.92
C ASN A 679 -52.51 -31.33 -62.25
N LEU A 680 -52.57 -31.13 -60.93
CA LEU A 680 -53.83 -31.19 -60.18
C LEU A 680 -54.79 -30.04 -60.52
N VAL A 681 -54.26 -28.87 -60.89
CA VAL A 681 -55.07 -27.70 -61.29
C VAL A 681 -55.20 -27.54 -62.81
N ALA A 682 -54.65 -28.46 -63.60
CA ALA A 682 -54.57 -28.34 -65.06
C ALA A 682 -55.94 -28.26 -65.75
N GLN A 683 -56.95 -28.94 -65.21
CA GLN A 683 -58.31 -28.89 -65.74
C GLN A 683 -58.95 -27.50 -65.54
N GLN A 684 -58.77 -26.91 -64.35
CA GLN A 684 -59.29 -25.60 -63.98
C GLN A 684 -58.61 -24.48 -64.78
N LEU A 685 -57.30 -24.60 -65.04
CA LEU A 685 -56.58 -23.68 -65.93
C LEU A 685 -57.19 -23.67 -67.35
N ARG A 686 -57.50 -24.85 -67.90
CA ARG A 686 -58.14 -24.97 -69.23
C ARG A 686 -59.57 -24.45 -69.24
N GLN A 687 -60.36 -24.74 -68.20
CA GLN A 687 -61.74 -24.28 -68.08
C GLN A 687 -61.86 -22.75 -68.00
N ASN A 688 -60.89 -22.09 -67.36
CA ASN A 688 -60.83 -20.63 -67.24
C ASN A 688 -60.03 -19.95 -68.37
N GLY A 689 -59.57 -20.68 -69.39
CA GLY A 689 -58.83 -20.10 -70.52
C GLY A 689 -57.46 -19.49 -70.15
N ILE A 690 -56.82 -19.97 -69.09
CA ILE A 690 -55.54 -19.45 -68.60
C ILE A 690 -54.37 -20.17 -69.29
N ARG A 691 -53.44 -19.41 -69.88
CA ARG A 691 -52.20 -19.92 -70.46
C ARG A 691 -51.17 -20.17 -69.35
N LEU A 692 -50.58 -21.36 -69.32
CA LEU A 692 -49.53 -21.73 -68.37
C LEU A 692 -48.15 -21.61 -69.03
N GLU A 693 -47.25 -20.82 -68.43
CA GLU A 693 -45.85 -20.71 -68.82
C GLU A 693 -44.95 -21.26 -67.70
N ARG A 694 -44.11 -22.24 -68.04
CA ARG A 694 -43.18 -22.91 -67.11
C ARG A 694 -41.75 -22.57 -67.50
N ASN A 695 -40.97 -22.06 -66.56
CA ASN A 695 -39.55 -21.73 -66.79
C ASN A 695 -38.69 -22.12 -65.58
N TYR A 696 -38.20 -23.36 -65.58
CA TYR A 696 -37.33 -23.86 -64.52
C TYR A 696 -35.86 -23.54 -64.84
N GLY A 697 -35.43 -22.34 -64.45
CA GLY A 697 -34.08 -21.81 -64.72
C GLY A 697 -33.05 -22.09 -63.62
N ALA A 698 -33.37 -22.92 -62.63
CA ALA A 698 -32.43 -23.33 -61.58
C ALA A 698 -31.82 -24.71 -61.90
N ASP A 699 -30.49 -24.79 -61.97
CA ASP A 699 -29.75 -26.04 -62.28
C ASP A 699 -29.79 -27.08 -61.16
N THR A 700 -30.27 -26.72 -59.96
CA THR A 700 -30.40 -27.62 -58.81
C THR A 700 -31.64 -27.22 -58.01
N ASP A 701 -32.46 -28.20 -57.66
CA ASP A 701 -33.75 -28.03 -56.99
C ASP A 701 -33.93 -28.96 -55.77
N LEU A 702 -32.84 -29.61 -55.32
CA LEU A 702 -32.83 -30.49 -54.17
C LEU A 702 -32.96 -29.68 -52.88
N VAL A 703 -34.07 -29.86 -52.19
CA VAL A 703 -34.37 -29.21 -50.90
C VAL A 703 -34.83 -30.26 -49.89
N GLN A 704 -34.70 -29.95 -48.59
CA GLN A 704 -35.30 -30.78 -47.53
C GLN A 704 -36.80 -30.46 -47.48
N LEU A 705 -37.65 -31.37 -47.96
CA LEU A 705 -39.08 -31.14 -48.10
C LEU A 705 -39.97 -32.28 -47.60
N ASP A 706 -41.21 -31.94 -47.24
CA ASP A 706 -42.35 -32.85 -47.14
C ASP A 706 -43.22 -32.60 -48.38
N ALA A 707 -43.22 -33.55 -49.32
CA ALA A 707 -43.83 -33.37 -50.65
C ALA A 707 -45.34 -33.12 -50.57
N ASP A 708 -46.04 -33.78 -49.65
CA ASP A 708 -47.49 -33.63 -49.50
C ASP A 708 -47.86 -32.24 -48.97
N GLN A 709 -47.12 -31.75 -47.98
CA GLN A 709 -47.35 -30.43 -47.42
C GLN A 709 -47.00 -29.31 -48.42
N LEU A 710 -45.85 -29.39 -49.09
CA LEU A 710 -45.50 -28.38 -50.10
C LEU A 710 -46.46 -28.40 -51.29
N ASN A 711 -46.93 -29.58 -51.72
CA ASN A 711 -47.96 -29.69 -52.75
C ASN A 711 -49.24 -28.97 -52.32
N GLN A 712 -49.67 -29.11 -51.06
CA GLN A 712 -50.80 -28.37 -50.49
C GLN A 712 -50.57 -26.84 -50.51
N ALA A 713 -49.38 -26.37 -50.14
CA ALA A 713 -49.04 -24.95 -50.16
C ALA A 713 -49.09 -24.37 -51.59
N PHE A 714 -48.51 -25.07 -52.57
CA PHE A 714 -48.53 -24.63 -53.97
C PHE A 714 -49.93 -24.68 -54.57
N ILE A 715 -50.73 -25.70 -54.29
CA ILE A 715 -52.14 -25.75 -54.75
C ILE A 715 -52.91 -24.52 -54.24
N ASN A 716 -52.74 -24.12 -52.97
CA ASN A 716 -53.41 -22.94 -52.44
C ASN A 716 -53.02 -21.65 -53.19
N LEU A 717 -51.75 -21.49 -53.54
CA LEU A 717 -51.26 -20.35 -54.31
C LEU A 717 -51.78 -20.38 -55.75
N LEU A 718 -51.76 -21.55 -56.40
CA LEU A 718 -52.24 -21.74 -57.76
C LEU A 718 -53.75 -21.51 -57.89
N LEU A 719 -54.54 -21.99 -56.94
CA LEU A 719 -55.98 -21.74 -56.90
C LEU A 719 -56.29 -20.26 -56.70
N ASN A 720 -55.57 -19.59 -55.80
CA ASN A 720 -55.70 -18.13 -55.62
C ASN A 720 -55.43 -17.37 -56.92
N ALA A 721 -54.40 -17.77 -57.67
CA ALA A 721 -54.06 -17.18 -58.96
C ALA A 721 -55.14 -17.46 -60.04
N ILE A 722 -55.66 -18.68 -60.12
CA ILE A 722 -56.72 -19.06 -61.06
C ILE A 722 -57.98 -18.24 -60.80
N GLU A 723 -58.38 -18.11 -59.54
CA GLU A 723 -59.56 -17.33 -59.14
C GLU A 723 -59.41 -15.84 -59.47
N ALA A 724 -58.20 -15.28 -59.36
CA ALA A 724 -57.92 -13.89 -59.71
C ALA A 724 -57.96 -13.62 -61.23
N MET A 725 -57.94 -14.69 -62.06
CA MET A 725 -57.94 -14.65 -63.52
C MET A 725 -59.23 -15.24 -64.13
N SER A 726 -60.39 -14.89 -63.56
CA SER A 726 -61.70 -15.41 -64.00
C SER A 726 -62.06 -15.13 -65.47
N GLY A 727 -61.42 -14.14 -66.10
CA GLY A 727 -61.58 -13.78 -67.53
C GLY A 727 -60.52 -14.35 -68.47
N GLY A 728 -59.66 -15.27 -68.00
CA GLY A 728 -58.46 -15.72 -68.70
C GLY A 728 -57.23 -14.87 -68.38
N GLY A 729 -56.05 -15.34 -68.80
CA GLY A 729 -54.78 -14.69 -68.48
C GLY A 729 -53.58 -15.60 -68.71
N CYS A 730 -52.43 -15.19 -68.17
CA CYS A 730 -51.19 -15.97 -68.12
C CYS A 730 -50.78 -16.24 -66.67
N LEU A 731 -50.52 -17.52 -66.35
CA LEU A 731 -49.86 -17.96 -65.13
C LEU A 731 -48.41 -18.37 -65.45
N THR A 732 -47.45 -17.68 -64.86
CA THR A 732 -46.02 -17.98 -65.02
C THR A 732 -45.48 -18.61 -63.74
N VAL A 733 -44.88 -19.79 -63.84
CA VAL A 733 -44.12 -20.42 -62.75
C VAL A 733 -42.67 -20.51 -63.15
N GLU A 734 -41.80 -19.81 -62.42
CA GLU A 734 -40.36 -19.81 -62.67
C GLU A 734 -39.56 -20.24 -61.44
N THR A 735 -38.40 -20.86 -61.68
CA THR A 735 -37.41 -21.13 -60.62
C THR A 735 -36.06 -20.53 -60.98
N ARG A 736 -35.37 -19.93 -60.00
CA ARG A 736 -34.02 -19.33 -60.17
C ARG A 736 -33.18 -19.51 -58.91
N LEU A 737 -31.86 -19.61 -59.05
CA LEU A 737 -30.93 -19.54 -57.92
C LEU A 737 -30.82 -18.10 -57.42
N ALA A 738 -31.08 -17.88 -56.13
CA ALA A 738 -30.99 -16.56 -55.51
C ALA A 738 -29.53 -16.21 -55.18
N ARG A 739 -29.00 -15.14 -55.76
CA ARG A 739 -27.64 -14.63 -55.46
C ARG A 739 -27.63 -13.79 -54.17
N PRO A 740 -26.52 -13.80 -53.39
CA PRO A 740 -26.41 -13.15 -52.08
C PRO A 740 -26.77 -11.66 -52.01
N ASP A 741 -26.59 -10.92 -53.11
CA ASP A 741 -26.57 -9.45 -53.10
C ASP A 741 -27.96 -8.78 -52.97
N THR A 742 -29.05 -9.54 -53.03
CA THR A 742 -30.42 -8.99 -53.13
C THR A 742 -31.22 -9.01 -51.82
N TYR A 743 -30.76 -9.76 -50.79
CA TYR A 743 -31.50 -9.94 -49.53
C TYR A 743 -30.63 -9.52 -48.34
N ARG A 744 -30.55 -8.22 -48.08
CA ARG A 744 -29.75 -7.66 -46.97
C ARG A 744 -30.39 -7.78 -45.58
N ALA A 745 -31.63 -8.25 -45.45
CA ALA A 745 -32.37 -8.15 -44.19
C ALA A 745 -32.35 -9.38 -43.26
N ALA A 746 -31.76 -10.52 -43.65
CA ALA A 746 -31.84 -11.75 -42.85
C ALA A 746 -30.53 -12.54 -42.71
N TRP A 747 -29.37 -11.86 -42.74
CA TRP A 747 -28.07 -12.49 -42.50
C TRP A 747 -27.67 -12.28 -41.05
N GLN A 748 -28.14 -13.15 -40.15
CA GLN A 748 -27.69 -13.13 -38.75
C GLN A 748 -26.93 -14.38 -38.29
N ASN A 749 -26.81 -15.43 -39.09
CA ASN A 749 -25.94 -16.56 -38.78
C ASN A 749 -25.16 -17.00 -40.03
N GLY A 750 -23.84 -17.07 -39.90
CA GLY A 750 -22.87 -17.15 -41.00
C GLY A 750 -22.73 -18.51 -41.68
N ASP A 751 -23.81 -19.09 -42.21
CA ASP A 751 -23.74 -20.20 -43.18
C ASP A 751 -24.55 -19.84 -44.44
N ALA A 752 -23.85 -19.40 -45.48
CA ALA A 752 -24.42 -18.99 -46.77
C ALA A 752 -24.76 -20.21 -47.64
N LEU A 753 -25.77 -20.98 -47.27
CA LEU A 753 -26.31 -21.99 -48.19
C LEU A 753 -27.00 -21.28 -49.38
N PRO A 754 -26.71 -21.66 -50.63
CA PRO A 754 -27.41 -21.13 -51.79
C PRO A 754 -28.92 -21.44 -51.67
N ARG A 755 -29.77 -20.47 -51.99
CA ARG A 755 -31.24 -20.62 -51.91
C ARG A 755 -31.83 -20.70 -53.32
N ILE A 756 -32.86 -21.53 -53.50
CA ILE A 756 -33.70 -21.54 -54.70
C ILE A 756 -34.91 -20.63 -54.49
N ARG A 757 -35.24 -19.81 -55.49
CA ARG A 757 -36.47 -19.01 -55.55
C ARG A 757 -37.45 -19.63 -56.53
N VAL A 758 -38.69 -19.77 -56.11
CA VAL A 758 -39.86 -20.06 -56.94
C VAL A 758 -40.69 -18.78 -57.05
N THR A 759 -40.98 -18.32 -58.26
CA THR A 759 -41.93 -17.23 -58.48
C THR A 759 -43.19 -17.79 -59.12
N ILE A 760 -44.34 -17.52 -58.52
CA ILE A 760 -45.66 -17.80 -59.09
C ILE A 760 -46.30 -16.45 -59.41
N ARG A 761 -46.43 -16.13 -60.70
CA ARG A 761 -46.95 -14.85 -61.19
C ARG A 761 -48.23 -15.05 -61.97
N ASP A 762 -49.27 -14.33 -61.61
CA ASP A 762 -50.51 -14.20 -62.38
C ASP A 762 -50.65 -12.82 -63.02
N THR A 763 -51.61 -12.70 -63.93
CA THR A 763 -52.00 -11.46 -64.61
C THR A 763 -53.44 -11.08 -64.27
N GLY A 764 -53.89 -11.46 -63.07
CA GLY A 764 -55.25 -11.23 -62.59
C GLY A 764 -55.49 -9.82 -62.07
N GLU A 765 -56.55 -9.67 -61.28
CA GLU A 765 -56.99 -8.37 -60.72
C GLU A 765 -56.00 -7.72 -59.73
N GLY A 766 -54.98 -8.45 -59.25
CA GLY A 766 -53.98 -7.95 -58.30
C GLY A 766 -54.54 -7.62 -56.92
N ILE A 767 -53.66 -7.22 -56.01
CA ILE A 767 -53.96 -6.95 -54.60
C ILE A 767 -53.67 -5.47 -54.30
N PRO A 768 -54.64 -4.68 -53.79
CA PRO A 768 -54.40 -3.31 -53.36
C PRO A 768 -53.32 -3.23 -52.26
N HIS A 769 -52.48 -2.19 -52.31
CA HIS A 769 -51.36 -2.01 -51.38
C HIS A 769 -51.77 -2.05 -49.89
N GLU A 770 -52.96 -1.54 -49.56
CA GLU A 770 -53.51 -1.54 -48.20
C GLU A 770 -53.73 -2.95 -47.64
N ASN A 771 -53.95 -3.93 -48.53
CA ASN A 771 -54.26 -5.31 -48.15
C ASN A 771 -53.01 -6.19 -48.08
N LEU A 772 -51.89 -5.81 -48.72
CA LEU A 772 -50.66 -6.62 -48.82
C LEU A 772 -50.11 -7.04 -47.45
N ALA A 773 -50.20 -6.18 -46.44
CA ALA A 773 -49.71 -6.48 -45.09
C ALA A 773 -50.56 -7.54 -44.36
N ARG A 774 -51.80 -7.77 -44.81
CA ARG A 774 -52.81 -8.59 -44.13
C ARG A 774 -53.16 -9.87 -44.87
N ILE A 775 -52.65 -10.08 -46.08
CA ILE A 775 -53.04 -11.25 -46.90
C ILE A 775 -52.67 -12.59 -46.27
N PHE A 776 -51.60 -12.62 -45.46
CA PHE A 776 -51.16 -13.81 -44.73
C PHE A 776 -51.88 -13.97 -43.38
N ASP A 777 -52.68 -12.98 -42.96
CA ASP A 777 -53.51 -13.08 -41.76
C ASP A 777 -54.61 -14.14 -42.00
N PRO A 778 -54.78 -15.11 -41.10
CA PRO A 778 -55.86 -16.10 -41.20
C PRO A 778 -57.24 -15.42 -41.31
N PHE A 779 -58.12 -15.96 -42.16
CA PHE A 779 -59.47 -15.46 -42.46
C PHE A 779 -59.52 -14.11 -43.21
N PHE A 780 -58.39 -13.51 -43.56
CA PHE A 780 -58.39 -12.35 -44.41
C PHE A 780 -58.74 -12.76 -45.85
N THR A 781 -59.85 -12.23 -46.36
CA THR A 781 -60.28 -12.40 -47.75
C THR A 781 -61.02 -11.15 -48.21
N THR A 782 -60.78 -10.74 -49.45
CA THR A 782 -61.58 -9.72 -50.14
C THR A 782 -62.73 -10.34 -50.94
N LYS A 783 -62.83 -11.67 -50.96
CA LYS A 783 -63.79 -12.45 -51.76
C LYS A 783 -65.00 -12.86 -50.92
N THR A 784 -66.20 -12.78 -51.51
CA THR A 784 -67.48 -13.12 -50.87
C THR A 784 -67.66 -14.61 -50.53
N GLN A 785 -66.92 -15.51 -51.18
CA GLN A 785 -66.96 -16.96 -50.94
C GLN A 785 -65.62 -17.59 -50.49
N GLY A 786 -64.59 -16.78 -50.21
CA GLY A 786 -63.29 -17.29 -49.76
C GLY A 786 -63.27 -17.59 -48.26
N THR A 787 -62.54 -18.63 -47.82
CA THR A 787 -62.36 -18.92 -46.38
C THR A 787 -61.21 -18.11 -45.75
N GLY A 788 -60.40 -17.41 -46.55
CA GLY A 788 -59.26 -16.62 -46.08
C GLY A 788 -58.14 -17.43 -45.41
N LEU A 789 -58.18 -18.77 -45.49
CA LEU A 789 -57.22 -19.65 -44.81
C LEU A 789 -56.13 -20.22 -45.71
N GLY A 790 -56.34 -20.21 -47.03
CA GLY A 790 -55.42 -20.83 -47.99
C GLY A 790 -54.01 -20.23 -47.95
N LEU A 791 -53.90 -18.90 -47.88
CA LEU A 791 -52.61 -18.20 -47.91
C LEU A 791 -51.88 -18.27 -46.56
N SER A 792 -52.60 -18.21 -45.44
CA SER A 792 -52.01 -18.40 -44.11
C SER A 792 -51.48 -19.83 -43.90
N VAL A 793 -52.17 -20.84 -44.46
CA VAL A 793 -51.70 -22.23 -44.45
C VAL A 793 -50.46 -22.40 -45.32
N ALA A 794 -50.45 -21.82 -46.53
CA ALA A 794 -49.27 -21.85 -47.40
C ALA A 794 -48.05 -21.17 -46.73
N HIS A 795 -48.25 -20.00 -46.10
CA HIS A 795 -47.21 -19.30 -45.35
C HIS A 795 -46.65 -20.15 -44.19
N GLY A 796 -47.52 -20.79 -43.41
CA GLY A 796 -47.10 -21.68 -42.31
C GLY A 796 -46.29 -22.88 -42.80
N ILE A 797 -46.76 -23.56 -43.85
CA ILE A 797 -46.04 -24.70 -44.44
C ILE A 797 -44.67 -24.26 -44.96
N ILE A 798 -44.59 -23.13 -45.70
CA ILE A 798 -43.32 -22.63 -46.25
C ILE A 798 -42.32 -22.28 -45.12
N GLN A 799 -42.78 -21.68 -44.03
CA GLN A 799 -41.92 -21.39 -42.87
C GLN A 799 -41.43 -22.65 -42.16
N GLU A 800 -42.28 -23.68 -42.00
CA GLU A 800 -41.88 -24.97 -41.40
C GLU A 800 -40.83 -25.71 -42.25
N HIS A 801 -40.73 -25.39 -43.54
CA HIS A 801 -39.71 -25.87 -44.47
C HIS A 801 -38.47 -24.97 -44.55
N GLY A 802 -38.32 -24.01 -43.63
CA GLY A 802 -37.19 -23.06 -43.61
C GLY A 802 -37.22 -22.06 -44.77
N GLY A 803 -38.36 -21.93 -45.44
CA GLY A 803 -38.57 -21.02 -46.54
C GLY A 803 -39.17 -19.68 -46.13
N THR A 804 -39.16 -18.73 -47.06
CA THR A 804 -39.82 -17.41 -46.90
C THR A 804 -40.69 -17.13 -48.11
N ILE A 805 -41.84 -16.49 -47.92
CA ILE A 805 -42.76 -16.09 -48.99
C ILE A 805 -42.97 -14.58 -48.93
N ASP A 806 -42.67 -13.90 -50.04
CA ASP A 806 -42.93 -12.48 -50.26
C ASP A 806 -43.98 -12.32 -51.36
N VAL A 807 -44.62 -11.14 -51.41
CA VAL A 807 -45.64 -10.81 -52.41
C VAL A 807 -45.34 -9.46 -53.05
N GLU A 808 -45.45 -9.39 -54.36
CA GLU A 808 -45.41 -8.17 -55.16
C GLU A 808 -46.70 -8.09 -55.97
N SER A 809 -47.51 -7.05 -55.77
CA SER A 809 -48.75 -6.87 -56.53
C SER A 809 -49.13 -5.39 -56.65
N GLU A 810 -49.71 -5.05 -57.80
CA GLU A 810 -50.41 -3.79 -58.03
C GLU A 810 -51.83 -4.09 -58.49
N ALA A 811 -52.79 -3.26 -58.07
CA ALA A 811 -54.18 -3.41 -58.49
C ALA A 811 -54.30 -3.36 -60.02
N SER A 812 -55.02 -4.31 -60.60
CA SER A 812 -55.22 -4.53 -62.04
C SER A 812 -53.98 -4.90 -62.85
N GLN A 813 -52.86 -5.29 -62.21
CA GLN A 813 -51.64 -5.75 -62.90
C GLN A 813 -51.18 -7.17 -62.51
N GLY A 814 -51.97 -7.89 -61.71
CA GLY A 814 -51.67 -9.25 -61.25
C GLY A 814 -50.82 -9.32 -59.97
N THR A 815 -50.55 -10.54 -59.52
CA THR A 815 -49.80 -10.83 -58.29
C THR A 815 -48.60 -11.72 -58.57
N SER A 816 -47.47 -11.47 -57.89
CA SER A 816 -46.28 -12.33 -57.89
C SER A 816 -45.96 -12.77 -56.48
N PHE A 817 -46.03 -14.07 -56.22
CA PHE A 817 -45.53 -14.68 -54.98
C PHE A 817 -44.10 -15.16 -55.18
N LEU A 818 -43.18 -14.68 -54.33
CA LEU A 818 -41.76 -15.02 -54.36
C LEU A 818 -41.43 -15.90 -53.16
N ILE A 819 -41.20 -17.19 -53.41
CA ILE A 819 -40.97 -18.19 -52.37
C ILE A 819 -39.51 -18.60 -52.43
N THR A 820 -38.79 -18.62 -51.31
CA THR A 820 -37.38 -19.05 -51.28
C THR A 820 -37.16 -20.19 -50.31
N PHE A 821 -36.39 -21.20 -50.73
CA PHE A 821 -36.01 -22.35 -49.91
C PHE A 821 -34.48 -22.51 -49.86
N PRO A 822 -33.90 -22.98 -48.73
CA PRO A 822 -32.50 -23.36 -48.67
C PRO A 822 -32.25 -24.64 -49.48
N LEU A 823 -31.21 -24.66 -50.31
CA LEU A 823 -30.80 -25.89 -50.97
C LEU A 823 -30.22 -26.87 -49.94
N ALA A 824 -30.47 -28.16 -50.14
CA ALA A 824 -29.77 -29.19 -49.39
C ALA A 824 -28.27 -29.12 -49.74
N GLY A 825 -27.43 -28.84 -48.74
CA GLY A 825 -25.97 -28.82 -48.92
C GLY A 825 -25.49 -30.14 -49.52
N LYS A 826 -24.46 -30.06 -50.37
CA LYS A 826 -23.86 -31.20 -51.08
C LYS A 826 -23.03 -32.07 -50.13
N GLU A 827 -23.62 -32.54 -49.03
CA GLU A 827 -23.03 -33.44 -48.03
C GLU A 827 -24.14 -34.31 -47.42
N ALA A 828 -24.79 -35.11 -48.26
CA ALA A 828 -25.67 -36.21 -47.83
C ALA A 828 -25.71 -37.29 -48.92
N ALA A 829 -24.53 -37.80 -49.27
CA ALA A 829 -24.37 -39.01 -50.07
C ALA A 829 -23.03 -39.67 -49.73
N VAL A 830 -22.95 -40.27 -48.53
CA VAL A 830 -22.20 -41.51 -48.24
C VAL A 830 -22.97 -42.27 -47.16
#